data_AF-A0A0B0QA35-F1
#
_entry.id   AF-A0A0B0QA35-F1
#
_cell.length_a   1.000
_cell.length_b   1.000
_cell.length_c   1.000
_cell.angle_alpha   90.00
_cell.angle_beta   90.00
_cell.angle_gamma   90.00
#
_symmetry.space_group_name_H-M   'P 1'
#
loop_
_entity.id
_entity.type
_entity.pdbx_description
1 polymer ?
#
loop_
_entity_poly.entity_id
_entity_poly.type
_entity_poly.pdbx_seq_one_letter_code
_entity_poly.pdbx_strand_id
1 'polypeptide(L)'
;MKLYSLIYDDFKTLQNFVETRFQPDQHLFIQLFSGSGDCVVLQNILDYLHTRLPQSVVIGATSAGEIHRAQMSQETIVLSFCLLETSRAGVYYLDVADRKSAYEIASRAITPLTKVCIAFTEPLKSKENEAFIQALGEAAAHVVVAGGNAADSFAFAQTYLFHADRIEDHGVVLAILEGDSLHVHQDYSFGWTQIGKTMTVTRCKGNDLYELDHQPIETVYRHYLGNDMIRGLPASAIAFPLVSQSENVEVCRSIVGVNKDRSYRFAGEFREGDRVRFAIGNIEEIMEKAETLQQTLCENAIEAMFIYSCAVRKYFLKDQLHYELALLEQIAPTVGFFTYGEFYRGRIANHLLNVTTTILALSESSIRPIPLKKTMLRPTDSVLKFLTHLVNTTQCELDESVNFLRQYKTVLDHSAIFSKMGPQGYITYVNDAFCAATGYTRDEIIGTKHSRFRHPEHDESSYSTLWETIQSQRIWQGVLKCLNRQGETFYIKSTLVPVINEHGQTMEYITSSTDITEQIVKDRIIQEQLIDELTGLGNRQALFNEIRSDTNEKMLMLINLIGFSEINDYLGYDVGDALLKEIGVLLDQRFAEKHRVVFRINGDEFALLIKENDHVWQHKNSDKLYRMIYSLEKHIFLIQGYEIVVRLNVGIASGCDEHIYMQSHIALKEAKKRDEVIVTYNLNETLKDKTKHNIQIIHKIQHAVENDRIVPFYQGIYDNVQKKITKYEVLMRLEEEDGSYLSPYHFLEQAKKTRLYEKLTKIMIQKSFAYLHDKGVAFSLNLNVHDILSVSVKECLYDAIRTYGCGDRVILEIVESEGIDNFEEMSFFIQEAKALGCRIAIDDFGTGYSNFSYLARLKIDYIKIDGSLIQEIDTDPTKEMTVETIVSFAHKMGYKIVAEFVDKETVQAKLERLNVDFSQGYLFSKPHRVIEL
;
A
#
# COMPACT_ATOMS: atom_id res chain seq x y z
N MET A 1 -12.93 -56.55 19.39
CA MET A 1 -12.33 -56.28 20.72
C MET A 1 -13.37 -56.17 21.82
N LYS A 2 -13.06 -56.55 23.08
CA LYS A 2 -13.95 -56.32 24.24
C LYS A 2 -13.16 -55.89 25.48
N LEU A 3 -13.57 -54.77 26.10
CA LEU A 3 -12.97 -54.28 27.34
C LEU A 3 -13.82 -54.62 28.56
N TYR A 4 -13.19 -55.30 29.52
CA TYR A 4 -13.73 -55.58 30.84
C TYR A 4 -12.85 -54.92 31.90
N SER A 5 -13.41 -54.57 33.05
CA SER A 5 -12.66 -54.00 34.16
C SER A 5 -13.17 -54.48 35.51
N LEU A 6 -12.30 -54.45 36.51
CA LEU A 6 -12.54 -54.90 37.87
C LEU A 6 -11.82 -53.96 38.86
N ILE A 7 -12.54 -53.50 39.88
CA ILE A 7 -11.92 -52.96 41.09
C ILE A 7 -11.61 -54.17 41.98
N TYR A 8 -10.33 -54.37 42.29
CA TYR A 8 -9.88 -55.43 43.17
C TYR A 8 -10.26 -55.11 44.61
N ASP A 9 -11.00 -56.04 45.23
CA ASP A 9 -11.37 -56.01 46.65
C ASP A 9 -10.60 -57.10 47.40
N ASP A 10 -10.75 -58.35 46.93
CA ASP A 10 -9.97 -59.49 47.41
C ASP A 10 -9.58 -60.46 46.27
N PHE A 11 -8.68 -61.38 46.61
CA PHE A 11 -8.14 -62.36 45.68
C PHE A 11 -9.22 -63.31 45.14
N LYS A 12 -10.23 -63.66 45.96
CA LYS A 12 -11.31 -64.57 45.57
C LYS A 12 -12.19 -63.94 44.49
N THR A 13 -12.42 -62.63 44.59
CA THR A 13 -13.18 -61.84 43.64
C THR A 13 -12.46 -61.76 42.30
N LEU A 14 -11.13 -61.56 42.33
CA LEU A 14 -10.30 -61.63 41.13
C LEU A 14 -10.37 -63.02 40.47
N GLN A 15 -10.21 -64.09 41.24
CA GLN A 15 -10.28 -65.46 40.72
C GLN A 15 -11.62 -65.74 40.05
N ASN A 16 -12.72 -65.44 40.75
CA ASN A 16 -14.06 -65.64 40.21
C ASN A 16 -14.30 -64.79 38.96
N PHE A 17 -13.84 -63.54 38.93
CA PHE A 17 -13.97 -62.68 37.76
C PHE A 17 -13.24 -63.25 36.53
N VAL A 18 -11.99 -63.70 36.73
CA VAL A 18 -11.16 -64.26 35.65
C VAL A 18 -11.72 -65.59 35.15
N GLU A 19 -12.03 -66.52 36.07
CA GLU A 19 -12.49 -67.87 35.74
C GLU A 19 -13.85 -67.90 35.04
N THR A 20 -14.73 -66.94 35.34
CA THR A 20 -16.06 -66.86 34.72
C THR A 20 -16.06 -66.24 33.33
N ARG A 21 -15.01 -65.52 32.94
CA ARG A 21 -14.99 -64.69 31.72
C ARG A 21 -13.95 -65.10 30.70
N PHE A 22 -12.81 -65.63 31.14
CA PHE A 22 -11.65 -65.81 30.28
C PHE A 22 -11.17 -67.26 30.23
N GLN A 23 -10.70 -67.66 29.05
CA GLN A 23 -10.05 -68.93 28.82
C GLN A 23 -8.52 -68.72 28.72
N PRO A 24 -7.69 -69.69 29.17
CA PRO A 24 -6.22 -69.51 29.24
C PRO A 24 -5.52 -69.25 27.90
N ASP A 25 -6.15 -69.63 26.79
CA ASP A 25 -5.66 -69.54 25.42
C ASP A 25 -6.04 -68.22 24.72
N GLN A 26 -6.83 -67.37 25.36
CA GLN A 26 -7.23 -66.08 24.80
C GLN A 26 -6.10 -65.04 24.86
N HIS A 27 -5.98 -64.24 23.79
CA HIS A 27 -5.08 -63.09 23.75
C HIS A 27 -5.70 -61.92 24.51
N LEU A 28 -5.15 -61.64 25.69
CA LEU A 28 -5.61 -60.57 26.57
C LEU A 28 -4.52 -59.53 26.73
N PHE A 29 -4.89 -58.26 26.60
CA PHE A 29 -4.07 -57.15 27.03
C PHE A 29 -4.62 -56.61 28.36
N ILE A 30 -3.81 -56.72 29.40
CA ILE A 30 -4.19 -56.40 30.77
C ILE A 30 -3.40 -55.17 31.24
N GLN A 31 -4.12 -54.17 31.75
CA GLN A 31 -3.52 -53.03 32.43
C GLN A 31 -3.89 -53.06 33.91
N LEU A 32 -2.90 -52.91 34.78
CA LEU A 32 -3.06 -52.89 36.23
C LEU A 32 -2.65 -51.51 36.79
N PHE A 33 -3.55 -50.86 37.51
CA PHE A 33 -3.30 -49.58 38.17
C PHE A 33 -3.48 -49.70 39.67
N SER A 34 -2.51 -49.20 40.46
CA SER A 34 -2.50 -49.34 41.91
C SER A 34 -2.25 -48.04 42.64
N GLY A 35 -3.19 -47.62 43.49
CA GLY A 35 -3.06 -46.43 44.33
C GLY A 35 -2.41 -46.72 45.68
N SER A 36 -2.46 -47.97 46.16
CA SER A 36 -1.89 -48.37 47.46
C SER A 36 -0.40 -48.70 47.40
N GLY A 37 0.09 -49.13 46.22
CA GLY A 37 1.49 -49.52 46.03
C GLY A 37 1.94 -50.74 46.85
N ASP A 38 1.00 -51.52 47.41
CA ASP A 38 1.32 -52.72 48.19
C ASP A 38 1.89 -53.82 47.29
N CYS A 39 3.22 -53.92 47.25
CA CYS A 39 3.94 -54.83 46.38
C CYS A 39 3.64 -56.31 46.68
N VAL A 40 3.23 -56.66 47.90
CA VAL A 40 2.89 -58.06 48.24
C VAL A 40 1.56 -58.44 47.60
N VAL A 41 0.55 -57.59 47.75
CA VAL A 41 -0.76 -57.80 47.10
C VAL A 41 -0.60 -57.79 45.58
N LEU A 42 0.17 -56.85 45.04
CA LEU A 42 0.42 -56.74 43.61
C LEU A 42 1.13 -57.96 43.05
N GLN A 43 2.18 -58.45 43.71
CA GLN A 43 2.90 -59.63 43.26
C GLN A 43 1.99 -60.87 43.21
N ASN A 44 1.13 -61.06 44.23
CA ASN A 44 0.16 -62.16 44.24
C ASN A 44 -0.82 -62.08 43.05
N ILE A 45 -1.25 -60.88 42.69
CA ILE A 45 -2.13 -60.66 41.53
C ILE A 45 -1.39 -60.98 40.23
N LEU A 46 -0.16 -60.48 40.06
CA LEU A 46 0.66 -60.71 38.86
C LEU A 46 0.98 -62.19 38.67
N ASP A 47 1.41 -62.89 39.72
CA ASP A 47 1.71 -64.32 39.72
C ASP A 47 0.48 -65.15 39.30
N TYR A 48 -0.70 -64.79 39.83
CA TYR A 48 -1.96 -65.44 39.48
C TYR A 48 -2.31 -65.24 38.00
N LEU A 49 -2.24 -64.01 37.51
CA LEU A 49 -2.54 -63.69 36.11
C LEU A 49 -1.56 -64.38 35.17
N HIS A 50 -0.27 -64.38 35.49
CA HIS A 50 0.76 -65.06 34.70
C HIS A 50 0.54 -66.57 34.63
N THR A 51 0.16 -67.19 35.76
CA THR A 51 -0.11 -68.63 35.82
C THR A 51 -1.42 -69.02 35.14
N ARG A 52 -2.48 -68.23 35.34
CA ARG A 52 -3.84 -68.56 34.87
C ARG A 52 -4.09 -68.18 33.42
N LEU A 53 -3.48 -67.08 32.97
CA LEU A 53 -3.63 -66.49 31.64
C LEU A 53 -2.24 -66.29 31.00
N PRO A 54 -1.52 -67.38 30.67
CA PRO A 54 -0.12 -67.31 30.21
C PRO A 54 0.06 -66.62 28.85
N GLN A 55 -1.02 -66.47 28.06
CA GLN A 55 -1.02 -65.74 26.78
C GLN A 55 -1.36 -64.25 26.95
N SER A 56 -1.59 -63.79 28.19
CA SER A 56 -1.90 -62.39 28.46
C SER A 56 -0.65 -61.52 28.52
N VAL A 57 -0.79 -60.29 28.03
CA VAL A 57 0.21 -59.24 28.12
C VAL A 57 -0.20 -58.32 29.25
N VAL A 58 0.56 -58.32 30.34
CA VAL A 58 0.28 -57.51 31.52
C VAL A 58 1.26 -56.35 31.57
N ILE A 59 0.75 -55.12 31.66
CA ILE A 59 1.51 -53.93 32.04
C ILE A 59 0.78 -53.15 33.14
N GLY A 60 1.46 -52.22 33.80
CA GLY A 60 0.82 -51.36 34.76
C GLY A 60 1.75 -50.39 35.46
N ALA A 61 1.18 -49.58 36.34
CA ALA A 61 1.92 -48.62 37.13
C ALA A 61 1.17 -48.26 38.43
N THR A 62 1.90 -47.73 39.40
CA THR A 62 1.26 -47.02 40.51
C THR A 62 0.61 -45.72 40.03
N SER A 63 -0.44 -45.29 40.73
CA SER A 63 -1.28 -44.17 40.32
C SER A 63 -1.50 -43.14 41.44
N ALA A 64 -2.01 -41.96 41.07
CA ALA A 64 -2.62 -40.98 41.99
C ALA A 64 -4.15 -41.20 42.15
N GLY A 65 -4.57 -42.44 41.93
CA GLY A 65 -5.94 -42.94 41.92
C GLY A 65 -6.35 -43.47 40.56
N GLU A 66 -7.49 -44.16 40.54
CA GLU A 66 -7.89 -44.99 39.41
C GLU A 66 -9.19 -44.48 38.79
N ILE A 67 -9.41 -44.84 37.52
CA ILE A 67 -10.62 -44.56 36.77
C ILE A 67 -11.24 -45.89 36.37
N HIS A 68 -12.47 -46.12 36.82
CA HIS A 68 -13.23 -47.33 36.51
C HIS A 68 -14.66 -46.95 36.12
N ARG A 69 -15.01 -47.09 34.84
CA ARG A 69 -16.36 -46.83 34.31
C ARG A 69 -16.90 -45.46 34.70
N ALA A 70 -16.15 -44.42 34.33
CA ALA A 70 -16.34 -43.02 34.71
C ALA A 70 -16.25 -42.66 36.21
N GLN A 71 -16.09 -43.64 37.11
CA GLN A 71 -15.91 -43.37 38.53
C GLN A 71 -14.43 -43.23 38.86
N MET A 72 -14.12 -42.28 39.75
CA MET A 72 -12.78 -42.07 40.27
C MET A 72 -12.67 -42.73 41.65
N SER A 73 -11.59 -43.45 41.88
CA SER A 73 -11.24 -44.01 43.18
C SER A 73 -9.85 -43.52 43.65
N GLN A 74 -9.53 -43.84 44.89
CA GLN A 74 -8.23 -43.60 45.51
C GLN A 74 -7.85 -44.81 46.34
N GLU A 75 -6.55 -45.11 46.39
CA GLU A 75 -5.99 -46.23 47.17
C GLU A 75 -6.59 -47.60 46.79
N THR A 76 -7.09 -47.75 45.56
CA THR A 76 -7.63 -49.01 45.05
C THR A 76 -6.68 -49.66 44.05
N ILE A 77 -6.97 -50.91 43.68
CA ILE A 77 -6.32 -51.56 42.53
C ILE A 77 -7.39 -51.79 41.47
N VAL A 78 -7.15 -51.30 40.25
CA VAL A 78 -8.05 -51.48 39.11
C VAL A 78 -7.34 -52.29 38.04
N LEU A 79 -8.00 -53.37 37.61
CA LEU A 79 -7.56 -54.21 36.51
C LEU A 79 -8.46 -54.00 35.31
N SER A 80 -7.82 -53.80 34.16
CA SER A 80 -8.44 -53.78 32.85
C SER A 80 -8.08 -55.04 32.09
N PHE A 81 -9.06 -55.71 31.48
CA PHE A 81 -8.88 -56.89 30.64
C PHE A 81 -9.45 -56.59 29.25
N CYS A 82 -8.56 -56.33 28.30
CA CYS A 82 -8.92 -56.09 26.91
C CYS A 82 -8.71 -57.37 26.08
N LEU A 83 -9.81 -57.98 25.64
CA LEU A 83 -9.78 -59.15 24.76
C LEU A 83 -9.49 -58.71 23.33
N LEU A 84 -8.37 -59.18 22.79
CA LEU A 84 -7.93 -58.95 21.41
C LEU A 84 -8.38 -60.13 20.55
N GLU A 85 -9.25 -59.87 19.58
CA GLU A 85 -9.81 -60.92 18.71
C GLU A 85 -8.94 -61.15 17.46
N THR A 86 -8.25 -60.12 16.98
CA THR A 86 -7.45 -60.17 15.74
C THR A 86 -6.04 -59.61 15.88
N SER A 87 -5.86 -58.69 16.81
CA SER A 87 -4.64 -57.95 17.06
C SER A 87 -3.79 -58.68 18.09
N ARG A 88 -2.50 -58.33 18.15
CA ARG A 88 -1.55 -58.88 19.10
C ARG A 88 -0.96 -57.77 19.95
N ALA A 89 -0.59 -58.12 21.17
CA ALA A 89 0.17 -57.26 22.06
C ALA A 89 1.51 -57.92 22.38
N GLY A 90 2.54 -57.10 22.60
CA GLY A 90 3.82 -57.50 23.18
C GLY A 90 4.20 -56.56 24.31
N VAL A 91 4.92 -57.06 25.32
CA VAL A 91 5.42 -56.26 26.45
C VAL A 91 6.93 -56.18 26.42
N TYR A 92 7.45 -55.00 26.73
CA TYR A 92 8.87 -54.72 26.82
C TYR A 92 9.17 -53.87 28.05
N TYR A 93 10.30 -54.16 28.68
CA TYR A 93 10.85 -53.36 29.77
C TYR A 93 12.25 -52.87 29.38
N LEU A 94 12.56 -51.64 29.78
CA LEU A 94 13.88 -51.04 29.64
C LEU A 94 14.26 -50.40 30.98
N ASP A 95 15.45 -50.72 31.49
CA ASP A 95 15.97 -50.16 32.76
C ASP A 95 16.09 -48.63 32.73
N VAL A 96 16.25 -48.04 31.54
CA VAL A 96 16.45 -46.59 31.37
C VAL A 96 15.51 -46.05 30.29
N ALA A 97 14.84 -44.95 30.60
CA ALA A 97 14.00 -44.19 29.67
C ALA A 97 14.77 -42.97 29.15
N ASP A 98 15.68 -43.17 28.20
CA ASP A 98 16.47 -42.12 27.55
C ASP A 98 16.30 -42.13 26.02
N ARG A 99 16.88 -41.16 25.33
CA ARG A 99 16.76 -41.10 23.86
C ARG A 99 17.34 -42.34 23.16
N LYS A 100 18.41 -42.94 23.70
CA LYS A 100 19.08 -44.09 23.08
C LYS A 100 18.21 -45.34 23.18
N SER A 101 17.65 -45.61 24.35
CA SER A 101 16.77 -46.75 24.59
C SER A 101 15.47 -46.64 23.77
N ALA A 102 14.99 -45.42 23.51
CA ALA A 102 13.86 -45.17 22.62
C ALA A 102 14.13 -45.61 21.16
N TYR A 103 15.29 -45.24 20.58
CA TYR A 103 15.64 -45.70 19.23
C TYR A 103 15.90 -47.21 19.18
N GLU A 104 16.52 -47.77 20.23
CA GLU A 104 16.77 -49.21 20.32
C GLU A 104 15.44 -49.99 20.30
N ILE A 105 14.49 -49.64 21.16
CA ILE A 105 13.22 -50.35 21.20
C ILE A 105 12.39 -50.16 19.94
N ALA A 106 12.42 -48.97 19.34
CA ALA A 106 11.78 -48.73 18.05
C ALA A 106 12.32 -49.68 16.98
N SER A 107 13.65 -49.81 16.88
CA SER A 107 14.28 -50.70 15.89
C SER A 107 14.01 -52.19 16.14
N ARG A 108 13.84 -52.59 17.40
CA ARG A 108 13.71 -54.00 17.81
C ARG A 108 12.28 -54.50 17.76
N ALA A 109 11.32 -53.65 18.08
CA ALA A 109 9.96 -54.08 18.42
C ALA A 109 8.86 -53.38 17.62
N ILE A 110 9.12 -52.22 17.00
CA ILE A 110 8.12 -51.54 16.18
C ILE A 110 8.18 -52.06 14.74
N THR A 111 7.03 -52.48 14.24
CA THR A 111 6.83 -52.99 12.88
C THR A 111 5.94 -52.04 12.07
N PRO A 112 5.83 -52.21 10.74
CA PRO A 112 4.83 -51.50 9.94
C PRO A 112 3.37 -51.79 10.35
N LEU A 113 3.11 -52.90 11.06
CA LEU A 113 1.79 -53.28 11.57
C LEU A 113 1.49 -52.66 12.94
N THR A 114 2.50 -52.17 13.65
CA THR A 114 2.34 -51.48 14.92
C THR A 114 1.48 -50.24 14.75
N LYS A 115 0.42 -50.13 15.56
CA LYS A 115 -0.49 -48.98 15.54
C LYS A 115 -0.38 -48.12 16.80
N VAL A 116 -0.14 -48.75 17.95
CA VAL A 116 -0.05 -48.04 19.23
C VAL A 116 1.04 -48.62 20.13
N CYS A 117 1.70 -47.73 20.84
CA CYS A 117 2.60 -48.03 21.95
C CYS A 117 2.04 -47.37 23.22
N ILE A 118 1.70 -48.17 24.22
CA ILE A 118 1.28 -47.70 25.54
C ILE A 118 2.48 -47.79 26.47
N ALA A 119 2.91 -46.64 27.00
CA ALA A 119 4.13 -46.51 27.79
C ALA A 119 3.84 -46.02 29.20
N PHE A 120 4.47 -46.65 30.19
CA PHE A 120 4.50 -46.17 31.58
C PHE A 120 5.95 -46.02 32.06
N THR A 121 6.26 -44.84 32.57
CA THR A 121 7.61 -44.45 33.00
C THR A 121 7.63 -44.14 34.49
N GLU A 122 8.77 -44.41 35.12
CA GLU A 122 9.04 -43.99 36.51
C GLU A 122 9.58 -42.54 36.48
N PRO A 123 8.87 -41.53 37.05
CA PRO A 123 9.26 -40.13 36.92
C PRO A 123 10.15 -39.58 38.03
N LEU A 124 10.35 -40.29 39.14
CA LEU A 124 11.05 -39.74 40.30
C LEU A 124 12.57 -39.97 40.22
N LYS A 125 12.99 -41.06 39.57
CA LYS A 125 14.39 -41.47 39.40
C LYS A 125 14.91 -41.15 37.99
N SER A 126 14.04 -41.18 36.97
CA SER A 126 14.41 -40.84 35.60
C SER A 126 14.25 -39.35 35.31
N LYS A 127 15.24 -38.74 34.66
CA LYS A 127 15.21 -37.33 34.26
C LYS A 127 14.90 -37.11 32.78
N GLU A 128 14.82 -38.18 31.99
CA GLU A 128 14.77 -38.10 30.53
C GLU A 128 13.48 -38.70 29.94
N ASN A 129 12.43 -38.85 30.74
CA ASN A 129 11.16 -39.45 30.29
C ASN A 129 10.52 -38.68 29.12
N GLU A 130 10.54 -37.35 29.16
CA GLU A 130 10.05 -36.51 28.05
C GLU A 130 10.92 -36.66 26.80
N ALA A 131 12.24 -36.77 26.97
CA ALA A 131 13.17 -37.00 25.88
C ALA A 131 13.01 -38.40 25.25
N PHE A 132 12.74 -39.42 26.06
CA PHE A 132 12.46 -40.80 25.64
C PHE A 132 11.24 -40.84 24.71
N ILE A 133 10.10 -40.30 25.14
CA ILE A 133 8.88 -40.31 24.31
C ILE A 133 9.06 -39.49 23.03
N GLN A 134 9.78 -38.36 23.08
CA GLN A 134 10.08 -37.56 21.89
C GLN A 134 10.91 -38.38 20.89
N ALA A 135 11.99 -39.02 21.34
CA ALA A 135 12.83 -39.87 20.49
C ALA A 135 12.07 -41.08 19.93
N LEU A 136 11.16 -41.68 20.70
CA LEU A 136 10.30 -42.77 20.22
C LEU A 136 9.39 -42.30 19.08
N GLY A 137 8.85 -41.08 19.19
CA GLY A 137 8.03 -40.46 18.16
C GLY A 137 8.79 -40.03 16.91
N GLU A 138 10.08 -39.71 17.05
CA GLU A 138 10.99 -39.48 15.92
C GLU A 138 11.34 -40.78 15.19
N ALA A 139 11.55 -41.87 15.95
CA ALA A 139 11.91 -43.18 15.41
C ALA A 139 10.73 -43.91 14.73
N ALA A 140 9.51 -43.67 15.21
CA ALA A 140 8.29 -44.36 14.76
C ALA A 140 7.10 -43.39 14.62
N ALA A 141 7.19 -42.48 13.66
CA ALA A 141 6.20 -41.41 13.46
C ALA A 141 4.77 -41.90 13.13
N HIS A 142 4.61 -43.15 12.64
CA HIS A 142 3.30 -43.74 12.32
C HIS A 142 2.59 -44.36 13.52
N VAL A 143 3.27 -44.47 14.67
CA VAL A 143 2.76 -45.13 15.87
C VAL A 143 2.19 -44.10 16.84
N VAL A 144 0.97 -44.34 17.31
CA VAL A 144 0.36 -43.55 18.39
C VAL A 144 1.05 -43.90 19.71
N VAL A 145 1.46 -42.89 20.48
CA VAL A 145 2.05 -43.10 21.82
C VAL A 145 1.08 -42.58 22.88
N ALA A 146 0.74 -43.45 23.82
CA ALA A 146 -0.20 -43.19 24.90
C ALA A 146 0.34 -43.70 26.25
N GLY A 147 -0.36 -43.37 27.33
CA GLY A 147 0.04 -43.72 28.69
C GLY A 147 0.51 -42.51 29.47
N GLY A 148 1.49 -42.67 30.35
CA GLY A 148 2.00 -41.57 31.15
C GLY A 148 2.96 -41.97 32.26
N ASN A 149 3.38 -40.97 33.03
CA ASN A 149 4.24 -41.15 34.19
C ASN A 149 3.48 -41.79 35.35
N ALA A 150 4.06 -42.83 35.96
CA ALA A 150 3.56 -43.42 37.20
C ALA A 150 3.42 -42.36 38.30
N ALA A 151 2.54 -42.60 39.27
CA ALA A 151 2.27 -41.65 40.34
C ALA A 151 2.05 -42.34 41.69
N ASP A 152 2.09 -41.56 42.77
CA ASP A 152 1.98 -42.01 44.15
C ASP A 152 1.18 -41.02 45.02
N SER A 153 0.05 -40.53 44.49
CA SER A 153 -0.91 -39.66 45.21
C SER A 153 -0.28 -38.40 45.86
N PHE A 154 0.62 -37.74 45.13
CA PHE A 154 1.39 -36.55 45.55
C PHE A 154 2.39 -36.80 46.70
N ALA A 155 2.72 -38.05 47.02
CA ALA A 155 3.77 -38.36 47.99
C ALA A 155 5.17 -38.03 47.43
N PHE A 156 5.37 -38.19 46.11
CA PHE A 156 6.66 -38.01 45.42
C PHE A 156 7.80 -38.78 46.09
N ALA A 157 7.49 -39.96 46.63
CA ALA A 157 8.40 -40.80 47.39
C ALA A 157 8.92 -41.97 46.56
N GLN A 158 8.02 -42.71 45.90
CA GLN A 158 8.36 -43.91 45.14
C GLN A 158 7.20 -44.29 44.22
N THR A 159 7.52 -44.60 42.95
CA THR A 159 6.54 -45.18 42.02
C THR A 159 7.03 -46.52 41.51
N TYR A 160 6.11 -47.38 41.06
CA TYR A 160 6.42 -48.69 40.51
C TYR A 160 5.76 -48.90 39.15
N LEU A 161 6.42 -49.71 38.33
CA LEU A 161 5.96 -50.20 37.04
C LEU A 161 5.74 -51.70 37.12
N PHE A 162 4.75 -52.21 36.40
CA PHE A 162 4.39 -53.63 36.41
C PHE A 162 4.49 -54.17 35.00
N HIS A 163 5.08 -55.35 34.83
CA HIS A 163 5.04 -56.06 33.56
C HIS A 163 5.14 -57.57 33.75
N ALA A 164 4.36 -58.34 33.00
CA ALA A 164 4.28 -59.79 33.14
C ALA A 164 4.05 -60.21 34.63
N ASP A 165 5.04 -60.84 35.25
CA ASP A 165 5.08 -61.28 36.65
C ASP A 165 6.03 -60.44 37.53
N ARG A 166 6.41 -59.22 37.11
CA ARG A 166 7.44 -58.40 37.77
C ARG A 166 6.94 -57.01 38.17
N ILE A 167 7.56 -56.50 39.23
CA ILE A 167 7.42 -55.13 39.74
C ILE A 167 8.80 -54.48 39.67
N GLU A 168 8.88 -53.38 38.92
CA GLU A 168 10.10 -52.62 38.70
C GLU A 168 9.96 -51.23 39.33
N ASP A 169 11.03 -50.71 39.91
CA ASP A 169 11.03 -49.43 40.62
C ASP A 169 11.77 -48.31 39.86
N HIS A 170 12.11 -48.56 38.60
CA HIS A 170 12.77 -47.64 37.67
C HIS A 170 12.54 -48.08 36.23
N GLY A 171 12.85 -47.20 35.27
CA GLY A 171 12.81 -47.51 33.84
C GLY A 171 11.48 -47.19 33.16
N VAL A 172 11.15 -47.96 32.13
CA VAL A 172 9.93 -47.83 31.34
C VAL A 172 9.38 -49.20 30.93
N VAL A 173 8.06 -49.36 31.05
CA VAL A 173 7.31 -50.50 30.52
C VAL A 173 6.51 -50.05 29.31
N LEU A 174 6.52 -50.87 28.26
CA LEU A 174 5.88 -50.61 26.97
C LEU A 174 5.00 -51.79 26.60
N ALA A 175 3.76 -51.54 26.20
CA ALA A 175 2.96 -52.47 25.43
C ALA A 175 2.86 -51.99 23.98
N ILE A 176 3.20 -52.86 23.04
CA ILE A 176 3.10 -52.61 21.60
C ILE A 176 1.94 -53.44 21.07
N LEU A 177 0.95 -52.78 20.49
CA LEU A 177 -0.20 -53.44 19.87
C LEU A 177 -0.12 -53.28 18.35
N GLU A 178 -0.28 -54.40 17.65
CA GLU A 178 -0.20 -54.49 16.19
C GLU A 178 -1.33 -55.36 15.61
N GLY A 179 -1.76 -55.00 14.41
CA GLY A 179 -2.80 -55.73 13.69
C GLY A 179 -3.41 -54.90 12.55
N ASP A 180 -3.76 -55.56 11.46
CA ASP A 180 -4.35 -54.89 10.28
C ASP A 180 -5.74 -54.31 10.56
N SER A 181 -6.50 -54.97 11.43
CA SER A 181 -7.86 -54.53 11.80
C SER A 181 -7.87 -53.58 13.00
N LEU A 182 -6.70 -53.25 13.58
CA LEU A 182 -6.61 -52.37 14.75
C LEU A 182 -6.76 -50.90 14.33
N HIS A 183 -7.87 -50.30 14.72
CA HIS A 183 -8.14 -48.88 14.60
C HIS A 183 -7.78 -48.18 15.91
N VAL A 184 -7.01 -47.10 15.82
CA VAL A 184 -6.51 -46.33 16.96
C VAL A 184 -6.87 -44.88 16.78
N HIS A 185 -7.54 -44.31 17.79
CA HIS A 185 -7.86 -42.90 17.88
C HIS A 185 -7.32 -42.36 19.20
N GLN A 186 -6.64 -41.22 19.14
CA GLN A 186 -6.14 -40.53 20.33
C GLN A 186 -6.62 -39.08 20.30
N ASP A 187 -7.04 -38.60 21.46
CA ASP A 187 -7.43 -37.21 21.66
C ASP A 187 -7.11 -36.77 23.09
N TYR A 188 -7.22 -35.47 23.39
CA TYR A 188 -6.97 -34.93 24.71
C TYR A 188 -7.86 -33.74 25.05
N SER A 189 -8.02 -33.50 26.35
CA SER A 189 -8.81 -32.42 26.92
C SER A 189 -7.94 -31.59 27.86
N PHE A 190 -7.76 -30.32 27.52
CA PHE A 190 -7.03 -29.33 28.33
C PHE A 190 -7.98 -28.42 29.10
N GLY A 191 -8.64 -27.46 28.46
CA GLY A 191 -9.70 -26.64 29.09
C GLY A 191 -9.24 -25.56 30.09
N TRP A 192 -7.97 -25.19 30.08
CA TRP A 192 -7.46 -24.02 30.80
C TRP A 192 -7.42 -22.83 29.86
N THR A 193 -7.79 -21.66 30.35
CA THR A 193 -7.82 -20.40 29.58
C THR A 193 -6.51 -19.66 29.79
N GLN A 194 -5.79 -19.35 28.72
CA GLN A 194 -4.58 -18.52 28.78
C GLN A 194 -4.94 -17.06 29.08
N ILE A 195 -4.19 -16.40 29.96
CA ILE A 195 -4.44 -15.03 30.42
C ILE A 195 -3.16 -14.19 30.46
N GLY A 196 -3.32 -12.88 30.30
CA GLY A 196 -2.25 -11.89 30.46
C GLY A 196 -1.23 -11.87 29.32
N LYS A 197 -0.13 -11.16 29.52
CA LYS A 197 0.92 -10.95 28.52
C LYS A 197 1.67 -12.25 28.17
N THR A 198 2.03 -12.43 26.90
CA THR A 198 3.01 -13.44 26.50
C THR A 198 4.41 -13.05 26.96
N MET A 199 5.09 -14.01 27.59
CA MET A 199 6.46 -13.90 28.08
C MET A 199 7.36 -14.91 27.37
N THR A 200 8.66 -14.65 27.37
CA THR A 200 9.67 -15.52 26.77
C THR A 200 10.50 -16.18 27.87
N VAL A 201 10.71 -17.48 27.77
CA VAL A 201 11.68 -18.20 28.62
C VAL A 201 13.08 -17.75 28.24
N THR A 202 13.75 -17.01 29.12
CA THR A 202 15.09 -16.48 28.86
C THR A 202 16.19 -17.32 29.52
N ARG A 203 15.85 -18.14 30.52
CA ARG A 203 16.79 -19.06 31.16
C ARG A 203 16.09 -20.23 31.83
N CYS A 204 16.46 -21.45 31.45
CA CYS A 204 15.96 -22.70 32.04
C CYS A 204 17.03 -23.79 32.05
N LYS A 205 16.81 -24.87 32.81
CA LYS A 205 17.61 -26.09 32.76
C LYS A 205 16.71 -27.30 33.01
N GLY A 206 16.33 -28.00 31.94
CA GLY A 206 15.34 -29.08 32.01
C GLY A 206 14.03 -28.55 32.60
N ASN A 207 13.58 -29.15 33.69
CA ASN A 207 12.34 -28.78 34.40
C ASN A 207 12.47 -27.52 35.28
N ASP A 208 13.68 -27.02 35.51
CA ASP A 208 13.94 -25.91 36.42
C ASP A 208 13.97 -24.59 35.64
N LEU A 209 13.00 -23.70 35.90
CA LEU A 209 12.87 -22.40 35.25
C LEU A 209 13.45 -21.29 36.13
N TYR A 210 14.33 -20.46 35.55
CA TYR A 210 15.05 -19.40 36.27
C TYR A 210 14.51 -18.01 35.92
N GLU A 211 14.29 -17.73 34.63
CA GLU A 211 13.97 -16.38 34.16
C GLU A 211 12.91 -16.37 33.03
N LEU A 212 12.02 -15.38 33.09
CA LEU A 212 11.09 -15.00 32.03
C LEU A 212 11.31 -13.53 31.69
N ASP A 213 11.37 -13.17 30.41
CA ASP A 213 11.62 -11.80 29.93
C ASP A 213 12.84 -11.14 30.63
N HIS A 214 13.92 -11.89 30.85
CA HIS A 214 15.14 -11.47 31.56
C HIS A 214 14.89 -11.02 33.02
N GLN A 215 13.79 -11.46 33.62
CA GLN A 215 13.44 -11.24 35.02
C GLN A 215 13.44 -12.57 35.77
N PRO A 216 13.91 -12.63 37.03
CA PRO A 216 13.82 -13.83 37.86
C PRO A 216 12.37 -14.32 37.99
N ILE A 217 12.17 -15.65 37.92
CA ILE A 217 10.83 -16.27 37.94
C ILE A 217 9.98 -15.85 39.15
N GLU A 218 10.61 -15.75 40.32
CA GLU A 218 9.95 -15.28 41.55
C GLU A 218 9.46 -13.83 41.43
N THR A 219 10.25 -12.95 40.81
CA THR A 219 9.87 -11.54 40.58
C THR A 219 8.66 -11.46 39.66
N VAL A 220 8.63 -12.29 38.61
CA VAL A 220 7.52 -12.33 37.65
C VAL A 220 6.24 -12.82 38.32
N TYR A 221 6.28 -13.96 39.01
CA TYR A 221 5.11 -14.48 39.72
C TYR A 221 4.63 -13.52 40.82
N ARG A 222 5.55 -12.89 41.54
CA ARG A 222 5.21 -11.89 42.57
C ARG A 222 4.56 -10.64 41.98
N HIS A 223 5.04 -10.19 40.82
CA HIS A 223 4.51 -9.03 40.12
C HIS A 223 3.07 -9.25 39.65
N TYR A 224 2.79 -10.40 39.01
CA TYR A 224 1.48 -10.67 38.43
C TYR A 224 0.46 -11.27 39.41
N LEU A 225 0.89 -12.11 40.35
CA LEU A 225 0.00 -12.87 41.24
C LEU A 225 0.08 -12.42 42.71
N GLY A 226 0.92 -11.43 43.01
CA GLY A 226 1.05 -10.84 44.34
C GLY A 226 1.93 -11.62 45.32
N ASN A 227 2.21 -11.02 46.47
CA ASN A 227 3.11 -11.56 47.48
C ASN A 227 2.54 -12.77 48.24
N ASP A 228 1.22 -12.84 48.45
CA ASP A 228 0.60 -13.89 49.26
C ASP A 228 0.63 -15.25 48.57
N MET A 229 0.59 -15.27 47.24
CA MET A 229 0.72 -16.50 46.46
C MET A 229 2.09 -17.16 46.66
N ILE A 230 3.18 -16.38 46.71
CA ILE A 230 4.55 -16.89 46.91
C ILE A 230 4.71 -17.62 48.25
N ARG A 231 3.96 -17.23 49.28
CA ARG A 231 4.02 -17.87 50.61
C ARG A 231 3.43 -19.29 50.63
N GLY A 232 2.57 -19.62 49.67
CA GLY A 232 1.87 -20.91 49.56
C GLY A 232 2.46 -21.87 48.53
N LEU A 233 3.61 -21.54 47.93
CA LEU A 233 4.25 -22.39 46.92
C LEU A 233 4.69 -23.74 47.50
N PRO A 234 4.58 -24.85 46.74
CA PRO A 234 4.10 -24.94 45.36
C PRO A 234 2.56 -25.01 45.21
N ALA A 235 1.83 -25.38 46.29
CA ALA A 235 0.39 -25.68 46.23
C ALA A 235 -0.48 -24.52 45.73
N SER A 236 -0.12 -23.27 46.07
CA SER A 236 -0.85 -22.07 45.62
C SER A 236 -0.73 -21.79 44.11
N ALA A 237 0.38 -22.19 43.47
CA ALA A 237 0.64 -21.87 42.07
C ALA A 237 0.27 -22.99 41.09
N ILE A 238 -0.15 -24.14 41.59
CA ILE A 238 -0.75 -25.20 40.76
C ILE A 238 -1.96 -24.64 39.97
N ALA A 239 -2.67 -23.66 40.53
CA ALA A 239 -3.80 -22.99 39.89
C ALA A 239 -3.42 -22.06 38.72
N PHE A 240 -2.15 -21.66 38.61
CA PHE A 240 -1.65 -20.74 37.59
C PHE A 240 -0.45 -21.33 36.83
N PRO A 241 -0.64 -22.42 36.07
CA PRO A 241 0.43 -23.00 35.28
C PRO A 241 0.86 -22.06 34.14
N LEU A 242 2.01 -22.38 33.56
CA LEU A 242 2.46 -21.78 32.30
C LEU A 242 2.06 -22.66 31.14
N VAL A 243 1.52 -22.04 30.10
CA VAL A 243 1.14 -22.71 28.86
C VAL A 243 2.01 -22.18 27.74
N SER A 244 2.63 -23.09 27.00
CA SER A 244 3.25 -22.83 25.71
C SER A 244 2.43 -23.48 24.59
N GLN A 245 2.63 -23.01 23.36
CA GLN A 245 2.12 -23.69 22.18
C GLN A 245 3.28 -24.36 21.44
N SER A 246 3.11 -25.64 21.15
CA SER A 246 4.02 -26.43 20.32
C SER A 246 3.19 -27.16 19.28
N GLU A 247 3.38 -26.85 17.99
CA GLU A 247 2.70 -27.56 16.88
C GLU A 247 1.16 -27.59 16.97
N ASN A 248 0.54 -26.51 17.45
CA ASN A 248 -0.90 -26.39 17.78
C ASN A 248 -1.37 -27.25 18.97
N VAL A 249 -0.47 -27.93 19.67
CA VAL A 249 -0.75 -28.58 20.95
C VAL A 249 -0.46 -27.58 22.07
N GLU A 250 -1.45 -27.37 22.94
CA GLU A 250 -1.29 -26.58 24.16
C GLU A 250 -0.55 -27.41 25.20
N VAL A 251 0.70 -27.06 25.48
CA VAL A 251 1.55 -27.76 26.45
C VAL A 251 1.57 -26.95 27.75
N CYS A 252 0.95 -27.52 28.77
CA CYS A 252 0.82 -26.90 30.08
C CYS A 252 1.84 -27.49 31.05
N ARG A 253 2.44 -26.63 31.88
CA ARG A 253 3.46 -26.99 32.87
C ARG A 253 3.07 -26.36 34.21
N SER A 254 2.77 -27.21 35.20
CA SER A 254 2.48 -26.78 36.58
C SER A 254 3.75 -26.79 37.43
N ILE A 255 3.81 -25.89 38.41
CA ILE A 255 4.89 -25.88 39.41
C ILE A 255 4.72 -27.08 40.34
N VAL A 256 5.77 -27.87 40.51
CA VAL A 256 5.83 -29.03 41.42
C VAL A 256 6.81 -28.82 42.57
N GLY A 257 7.66 -27.80 42.51
CA GLY A 257 8.57 -27.49 43.61
C GLY A 257 9.32 -26.18 43.43
N VAL A 258 10.01 -25.76 44.49
CA VAL A 258 10.91 -24.60 44.49
C VAL A 258 12.29 -25.08 44.97
N ASN A 259 13.32 -24.84 44.18
CA ASN A 259 14.68 -25.27 44.48
C ASN A 259 15.39 -24.29 45.43
N LYS A 260 16.50 -24.73 46.03
CA LYS A 260 17.33 -23.90 46.93
C LYS A 260 17.93 -22.68 46.25
N ASP A 261 18.17 -22.75 44.94
CA ASP A 261 18.66 -21.65 44.11
C ASP A 261 17.54 -20.68 43.68
N ARG A 262 16.33 -20.85 44.23
CA ARG A 262 15.10 -20.08 43.93
C ARG A 262 14.54 -20.27 42.52
N SER A 263 15.06 -21.22 41.74
CA SER A 263 14.37 -21.67 40.52
C SER A 263 13.09 -22.43 40.86
N TYR A 264 12.11 -22.37 39.97
CA TYR A 264 10.85 -23.09 40.13
C TYR A 264 10.90 -24.34 39.27
N ARG A 265 10.61 -25.50 39.88
CA ARG A 265 10.56 -26.78 39.19
C ARG A 265 9.16 -27.02 38.66
N PHE A 266 9.07 -27.36 37.38
CA PHE A 266 7.83 -27.64 36.67
C PHE A 266 7.66 -29.13 36.34
N ALA A 267 6.42 -29.55 36.05
CA ALA A 267 6.04 -30.92 35.68
C ALA A 267 6.44 -31.33 34.24
N GLY A 268 7.51 -30.75 33.71
CA GLY A 268 8.05 -31.01 32.37
C GLY A 268 9.07 -29.96 31.98
N GLU A 269 9.73 -30.14 30.84
CA GLU A 269 10.84 -29.29 30.41
C GLU A 269 10.37 -27.99 29.74
N PHE A 270 11.24 -26.97 29.79
CA PHE A 270 11.17 -25.76 28.97
C PHE A 270 12.44 -25.60 28.14
N ARG A 271 12.36 -24.88 27.03
CA ARG A 271 13.50 -24.46 26.21
C ARG A 271 13.63 -22.94 26.23
N GLU A 272 14.87 -22.47 26.20
CA GLU A 272 15.13 -21.03 26.04
C GLU A 272 14.55 -20.57 24.70
N GLY A 273 13.80 -19.47 24.72
CA GLY A 273 13.02 -18.97 23.58
C GLY A 273 11.55 -19.40 23.57
N ASP A 274 11.13 -20.36 24.41
CA ASP A 274 9.73 -20.75 24.51
C ASP A 274 8.85 -19.55 24.88
N ARG A 275 7.71 -19.42 24.18
CA ARG A 275 6.70 -18.40 24.47
C ARG A 275 5.65 -18.97 25.40
N VAL A 276 5.50 -18.38 26.57
CA VAL A 276 4.61 -18.85 27.64
C VAL A 276 3.62 -17.78 28.06
N ARG A 277 2.45 -18.21 28.52
CA ARG A 277 1.44 -17.38 29.19
C ARG A 277 0.96 -18.06 30.46
N PHE A 278 0.48 -17.29 31.42
CA PHE A 278 -0.28 -17.86 32.52
C PHE A 278 -1.58 -18.46 31.99
N ALA A 279 -2.08 -19.49 32.67
CA ALA A 279 -3.43 -19.98 32.42
C ALA A 279 -4.19 -20.23 33.72
N ILE A 280 -5.50 -20.28 33.62
CA ILE A 280 -6.40 -20.56 34.75
C ILE A 280 -7.45 -21.59 34.33
N GLY A 281 -7.78 -22.52 35.23
CA GLY A 281 -8.80 -23.54 34.96
C GLY A 281 -10.21 -22.95 35.00
N ASN A 282 -10.97 -23.16 33.92
CA ASN A 282 -12.38 -22.75 33.82
C ASN A 282 -13.27 -23.98 33.64
N ILE A 283 -14.04 -24.34 34.69
CA ILE A 283 -14.86 -25.56 34.70
C ILE A 283 -15.84 -25.59 33.52
N GLU A 284 -16.44 -24.47 33.14
CA GLU A 284 -17.39 -24.44 32.02
C GLU A 284 -16.72 -24.71 30.67
N GLU A 285 -15.54 -24.14 30.41
CA GLU A 285 -14.77 -24.43 29.19
C GLU A 285 -14.31 -25.89 29.15
N ILE A 286 -13.98 -26.46 30.31
CA ILE A 286 -13.64 -27.88 30.42
C ILE A 286 -14.85 -28.74 30.04
N MET A 287 -16.04 -28.40 30.53
CA MET A 287 -17.28 -29.11 30.16
C MET A 287 -17.62 -28.95 28.67
N GLU A 288 -17.49 -27.75 28.10
CA GLU A 288 -17.69 -27.50 26.66
C GLU A 288 -16.69 -28.32 25.81
N LYS A 289 -15.41 -28.38 26.22
CA LYS A 289 -14.39 -29.20 25.54
C LYS A 289 -14.69 -30.70 25.69
N ALA A 290 -15.19 -31.16 26.84
CA ALA A 290 -15.57 -32.55 27.04
C ALA A 290 -16.74 -32.99 26.12
N GLU A 291 -17.74 -32.11 25.91
CA GLU A 291 -18.81 -32.37 24.93
C GLU A 291 -18.26 -32.44 23.49
N THR A 292 -17.37 -31.52 23.14
CA THR A 292 -16.72 -31.50 21.81
C THR A 292 -15.91 -32.78 21.57
N LEU A 293 -15.12 -33.19 22.56
CA LEU A 293 -14.38 -34.43 22.55
C LEU A 293 -15.29 -35.65 22.36
N GLN A 294 -16.41 -35.71 23.08
CA GLN A 294 -17.39 -36.79 22.93
C GLN A 294 -17.94 -36.85 21.50
N GLN A 295 -18.26 -35.70 20.90
CA GLN A 295 -18.76 -35.62 19.52
C GLN A 295 -17.74 -36.17 18.53
N THR A 296 -16.48 -35.73 18.62
CA THR A 296 -15.39 -36.20 17.75
C THR A 296 -15.18 -37.71 17.87
N LEU A 297 -15.20 -38.25 19.10
CA LEU A 297 -15.00 -39.68 19.33
C LEU A 297 -16.19 -40.51 18.79
N CYS A 298 -17.43 -40.03 18.90
CA CYS A 298 -18.62 -40.72 18.39
C CYS A 298 -18.62 -40.92 16.86
N GLU A 299 -17.81 -40.16 16.11
CA GLU A 299 -17.65 -40.34 14.66
C GLU A 299 -16.87 -41.62 14.30
N ASN A 300 -16.14 -42.18 15.26
CA ASN A 300 -15.26 -43.34 15.07
C ASN A 300 -15.88 -44.62 15.65
N ALA A 301 -15.48 -45.77 15.10
CA ALA A 301 -15.78 -47.06 15.71
C ALA A 301 -14.88 -47.26 16.94
N ILE A 302 -15.46 -47.35 18.13
CA ILE A 302 -14.74 -47.45 19.40
C ILE A 302 -15.31 -48.61 20.23
N GLU A 303 -14.45 -49.53 20.65
CA GLU A 303 -14.82 -50.70 21.46
C GLU A 303 -14.21 -50.68 22.87
N ALA A 304 -13.10 -49.95 23.05
CA ALA A 304 -12.38 -49.81 24.30
C ALA A 304 -11.78 -48.41 24.44
N MET A 305 -11.84 -47.81 25.63
CA MET A 305 -11.18 -46.53 25.90
C MET A 305 -10.31 -46.59 27.15
N PHE A 306 -9.05 -46.21 26.98
CA PHE A 306 -8.10 -45.99 28.05
C PHE A 306 -7.95 -44.50 28.32
N ILE A 307 -8.11 -44.11 29.58
CA ILE A 307 -8.06 -42.71 30.01
C ILE A 307 -6.84 -42.51 30.90
N TYR A 308 -5.96 -41.61 30.51
CA TYR A 308 -4.83 -41.19 31.35
C TYR A 308 -5.02 -39.72 31.69
N SER A 309 -5.11 -39.39 32.97
CA SER A 309 -5.48 -38.03 33.40
C SER A 309 -4.53 -37.48 34.45
N CYS A 310 -4.28 -36.18 34.43
CA CYS A 310 -3.30 -35.60 35.35
C CYS A 310 -3.81 -35.59 36.79
N ALA A 311 -2.96 -35.96 37.75
CA ALA A 311 -3.27 -35.89 39.18
C ALA A 311 -3.64 -34.45 39.60
N VAL A 312 -2.96 -33.44 39.04
CA VAL A 312 -3.26 -32.01 39.28
C VAL A 312 -4.68 -31.67 38.84
N ARG A 313 -5.12 -32.21 37.69
CA ARG A 313 -6.47 -32.00 37.15
C ARG A 313 -7.53 -32.57 38.09
N LYS A 314 -7.31 -33.78 38.63
CA LYS A 314 -8.16 -34.38 39.67
C LYS A 314 -8.26 -33.51 40.91
N TYR A 315 -7.12 -33.02 41.40
CA TYR A 315 -7.06 -32.18 42.58
C TYR A 315 -7.86 -30.87 42.41
N PHE A 316 -7.76 -30.25 41.22
CA PHE A 316 -8.42 -28.99 40.92
C PHE A 316 -9.93 -29.16 40.66
N LEU A 317 -10.33 -30.12 39.82
CA LEU A 317 -11.73 -30.28 39.39
C LEU A 317 -12.58 -31.09 40.34
N LYS A 318 -11.98 -32.00 41.12
CA LYS A 318 -12.69 -32.89 42.05
C LYS A 318 -13.89 -33.54 41.35
N ASP A 319 -15.08 -33.40 41.91
CA ASP A 319 -16.32 -34.00 41.40
C ASP A 319 -16.69 -33.56 39.98
N GLN A 320 -16.23 -32.39 39.52
CA GLN A 320 -16.55 -31.89 38.18
C GLN A 320 -15.91 -32.73 37.07
N LEU A 321 -14.77 -33.39 37.35
CA LEU A 321 -14.13 -34.29 36.37
C LEU A 321 -14.99 -35.52 36.07
N HIS A 322 -15.89 -35.91 36.99
CA HIS A 322 -16.82 -37.00 36.76
C HIS A 322 -17.72 -36.75 35.54
N TYR A 323 -18.10 -35.49 35.28
CA TYR A 323 -18.91 -35.13 34.12
C TYR A 323 -18.22 -35.51 32.80
N GLU A 324 -16.95 -35.12 32.66
CA GLU A 324 -16.13 -35.43 31.49
C GLU A 324 -16.01 -36.95 31.29
N LEU A 325 -15.67 -37.68 32.35
CA LEU A 325 -15.53 -39.14 32.28
C LEU A 325 -16.87 -39.84 31.98
N ALA A 326 -17.99 -39.34 32.50
CA ALA A 326 -19.31 -39.89 32.29
C ALA A 326 -19.83 -39.70 30.85
N LEU A 327 -19.41 -38.63 30.16
CA LEU A 327 -19.67 -38.47 28.73
C LEU A 327 -18.92 -39.51 27.90
N LEU A 328 -17.67 -39.80 28.27
CA LEU A 328 -16.83 -40.79 27.61
C LEU A 328 -17.36 -42.23 27.81
N GLU A 329 -17.79 -42.61 29.01
CA GLU A 329 -18.37 -43.95 29.28
C GLU A 329 -19.67 -44.22 28.50
N GLN A 330 -20.34 -43.20 27.97
CA GLN A 330 -21.50 -43.38 27.09
C GLN A 330 -21.13 -43.91 25.70
N ILE A 331 -19.88 -43.74 25.28
CA ILE A 331 -19.35 -44.19 23.99
C ILE A 331 -18.96 -45.66 24.08
N ALA A 332 -18.00 -45.97 24.94
CA ALA A 332 -17.46 -47.30 25.17
C ALA A 332 -16.96 -47.43 26.62
N PRO A 333 -16.74 -48.66 27.13
CA PRO A 333 -16.21 -48.85 28.47
C PRO A 333 -14.89 -48.09 28.68
N THR A 334 -14.77 -47.44 29.84
CA THR A 334 -13.63 -46.62 30.21
C THR A 334 -12.87 -47.22 31.38
N VAL A 335 -11.56 -47.20 31.28
CA VAL A 335 -10.65 -47.58 32.38
C VAL A 335 -9.36 -46.79 32.28
N GLY A 336 -8.72 -46.51 33.40
CA GLY A 336 -7.60 -45.59 33.42
C GLY A 336 -7.05 -45.29 34.79
N PHE A 337 -6.17 -44.30 34.86
CA PHE A 337 -5.63 -43.82 36.13
C PHE A 337 -5.13 -42.38 36.07
N PHE A 338 -4.82 -41.85 37.24
CA PHE A 338 -4.27 -40.52 37.42
C PHE A 338 -2.75 -40.53 37.45
N THR A 339 -2.12 -39.79 36.53
CA THR A 339 -0.69 -39.82 36.22
C THR A 339 0.01 -38.52 36.65
N TYR A 340 1.35 -38.50 36.69
CA TYR A 340 2.14 -37.26 36.81
C TYR A 340 2.47 -36.57 35.47
N GLY A 341 1.86 -37.04 34.39
CA GLY A 341 1.91 -36.43 33.08
C GLY A 341 1.59 -37.46 32.01
N GLU A 342 0.81 -37.05 31.03
CA GLU A 342 0.22 -37.94 30.03
C GLU A 342 1.01 -37.90 28.73
N PHE A 343 1.10 -39.04 28.04
CA PHE A 343 1.74 -39.09 26.72
C PHE A 343 0.72 -38.89 25.62
N TYR A 344 1.04 -38.00 24.68
CA TYR A 344 0.18 -37.66 23.56
C TYR A 344 0.97 -37.53 22.26
N ARG A 345 0.46 -38.11 21.17
CA ARG A 345 1.02 -37.93 19.83
C ARG A 345 0.41 -36.68 19.19
N GLY A 346 1.22 -35.63 19.05
CA GLY A 346 0.93 -34.50 18.18
C GLY A 346 1.13 -34.86 16.71
N ARG A 347 0.95 -33.87 15.82
CA ARG A 347 1.06 -34.10 14.38
C ARG A 347 2.48 -34.48 13.95
N ILE A 348 3.51 -33.91 14.57
CA ILE A 348 4.91 -34.14 14.19
C ILE A 348 5.67 -34.82 15.33
N ALA A 349 5.45 -34.41 16.58
CA ALA A 349 6.16 -34.95 17.74
C ALA A 349 5.24 -35.60 18.81
N ASN A 350 5.87 -36.35 19.70
CA ASN A 350 5.23 -36.80 20.94
C ASN A 350 5.41 -35.75 22.03
N HIS A 351 4.40 -35.58 22.87
CA HIS A 351 4.38 -34.60 23.94
C HIS A 351 4.12 -35.27 25.28
N LEU A 352 4.83 -34.82 26.31
CA LEU A 352 4.41 -34.97 27.70
C LEU A 352 3.44 -33.83 27.99
N LEU A 353 2.18 -34.14 28.27
CA LEU A 353 1.17 -33.18 28.67
C LEU A 353 0.98 -33.20 30.19
N ASN A 354 0.56 -32.06 30.74
CA ASN A 354 0.13 -31.96 32.14
C ASN A 354 -1.19 -31.19 32.20
N VAL A 355 -1.92 -31.36 33.30
CA VAL A 355 -3.23 -30.71 33.52
C VAL A 355 -4.26 -31.12 32.45
N THR A 356 -4.02 -32.24 31.77
CA THR A 356 -4.82 -32.77 30.69
C THR A 356 -5.47 -34.10 31.06
N THR A 357 -6.48 -34.48 30.29
CA THR A 357 -6.96 -35.85 30.19
C THR A 357 -6.71 -36.32 28.77
N THR A 358 -5.95 -37.40 28.58
CA THR A 358 -5.71 -38.03 27.28
C THR A 358 -6.55 -39.30 27.16
N ILE A 359 -7.05 -39.56 25.95
CA ILE A 359 -7.95 -40.66 25.64
C ILE A 359 -7.29 -41.47 24.53
N LEU A 360 -7.14 -42.77 24.77
CA LEU A 360 -6.78 -43.75 23.76
C LEU A 360 -7.99 -44.65 23.50
N ALA A 361 -8.60 -44.50 22.34
CA ALA A 361 -9.73 -45.29 21.88
C ALA A 361 -9.28 -46.33 20.85
N LEU A 362 -9.67 -47.59 21.08
CA LEU A 362 -9.29 -48.73 20.25
C LEU A 362 -10.54 -49.46 19.73
N SER A 363 -10.42 -50.03 18.53
CA SER A 363 -11.41 -50.94 17.94
C SER A 363 -10.74 -51.95 17.01
N GLU A 364 -11.29 -53.16 16.92
CA GLU A 364 -10.95 -54.15 15.88
C GLU A 364 -12.06 -54.30 14.84
N SER A 365 -13.18 -53.59 15.02
CA SER A 365 -14.31 -53.59 14.10
C SER A 365 -14.47 -52.25 13.41
N SER A 366 -15.03 -52.30 12.19
CA SER A 366 -15.27 -51.12 11.35
C SER A 366 -16.72 -50.60 11.48
N ILE A 367 -17.43 -50.89 12.58
CA ILE A 367 -18.89 -50.68 12.68
C ILE A 367 -19.27 -49.31 13.29
N ARG A 368 -20.16 -48.64 12.55
CA ARG A 368 -20.93 -47.37 12.66
C ARG A 368 -20.80 -46.40 13.86
N PRO A 369 -20.96 -45.08 13.60
CA PRO A 369 -21.02 -44.01 14.60
C PRO A 369 -22.03 -44.28 15.71
N ILE A 370 -21.65 -43.95 16.95
CA ILE A 370 -22.51 -44.10 18.13
C ILE A 370 -23.47 -42.90 18.19
N PRO A 371 -24.80 -43.11 18.23
CA PRO A 371 -25.75 -41.99 18.32
C PRO A 371 -25.59 -41.26 19.66
N LEU A 372 -25.33 -39.94 19.57
CA LEU A 372 -25.21 -39.05 20.73
C LEU A 372 -26.47 -39.12 21.62
N LYS A 373 -26.28 -39.43 22.90
CA LYS A 373 -27.34 -39.32 23.93
C LYS A 373 -27.43 -37.86 24.42
N LYS A 374 -28.66 -37.42 24.74
CA LYS A 374 -28.95 -36.03 25.17
C LYS A 374 -28.12 -35.61 26.39
N THR A 375 -27.65 -34.37 26.32
CA THR A 375 -26.76 -33.66 27.26
C THR A 375 -27.30 -33.62 28.69
N MET A 376 -26.42 -33.88 29.66
CA MET A 376 -26.69 -33.62 31.09
C MET A 376 -26.82 -32.10 31.34
N LEU A 377 -27.62 -31.70 32.34
CA LEU A 377 -27.87 -30.29 32.71
C LEU A 377 -26.55 -29.53 32.96
N ARG A 378 -26.39 -28.38 32.28
CA ARG A 378 -25.25 -27.46 32.44
C ARG A 378 -25.49 -26.47 33.59
N PRO A 379 -24.48 -26.16 34.41
CA PRO A 379 -24.41 -24.88 35.12
C PRO A 379 -24.17 -23.76 34.10
N THR A 380 -24.83 -22.61 34.23
CA THR A 380 -24.96 -21.61 33.15
C THR A 380 -24.29 -20.25 33.37
N ASP A 381 -23.49 -20.01 34.41
CA ASP A 381 -22.99 -18.66 34.68
C ASP A 381 -21.58 -18.63 35.33
N SER A 382 -20.52 -18.61 34.50
CA SER A 382 -19.16 -18.37 35.00
C SER A 382 -18.74 -16.93 34.78
N VAL A 383 -18.78 -16.16 35.88
CA VAL A 383 -18.11 -14.86 35.99
C VAL A 383 -16.64 -14.96 35.55
N LEU A 384 -15.99 -16.11 35.78
CA LEU A 384 -14.59 -16.31 35.41
C LEU A 384 -14.38 -16.28 33.89
N LYS A 385 -15.30 -16.85 33.09
CA LYS A 385 -15.23 -16.79 31.61
C LYS A 385 -15.27 -15.35 31.11
N PHE A 386 -16.13 -14.52 31.70
CA PHE A 386 -16.20 -13.09 31.36
C PHE A 386 -14.95 -12.33 31.81
N LEU A 387 -14.40 -12.65 32.98
CA LEU A 387 -13.17 -12.02 33.48
C LEU A 387 -11.94 -12.38 32.64
N THR A 388 -11.77 -13.66 32.26
CA THR A 388 -10.64 -14.08 31.41
C THR A 388 -10.75 -13.45 30.03
N HIS A 389 -11.96 -13.38 29.46
CA HIS A 389 -12.20 -12.66 28.21
C HIS A 389 -11.85 -11.18 28.33
N LEU A 390 -12.32 -10.47 29.36
CA LEU A 390 -12.03 -9.06 29.60
C LEU A 390 -10.52 -8.79 29.76
N VAL A 391 -9.81 -9.63 30.52
CA VAL A 391 -8.35 -9.50 30.72
C VAL A 391 -7.61 -9.67 29.39
N ASN A 392 -8.03 -10.62 28.56
CA ASN A 392 -7.40 -10.84 27.26
C ASN A 392 -7.71 -9.72 26.27
N THR A 393 -8.96 -9.24 26.22
CA THR A 393 -9.37 -8.13 25.35
C THR A 393 -8.62 -6.85 25.72
N THR A 394 -8.54 -6.50 27.00
CA THR A 394 -7.81 -5.30 27.45
C THR A 394 -6.30 -5.41 27.19
N GLN A 395 -5.71 -6.61 27.29
CA GLN A 395 -4.33 -6.84 26.91
C GLN A 395 -4.11 -6.63 25.40
N CYS A 396 -5.01 -7.12 24.56
CA CYS A 396 -4.95 -6.91 23.11
C CYS A 396 -5.06 -5.42 22.75
N GLU A 397 -6.03 -4.69 23.32
CA GLU A 397 -6.19 -3.25 23.11
C GLU A 397 -4.95 -2.45 23.54
N LEU A 398 -4.31 -2.86 24.64
CA LEU A 398 -3.07 -2.25 25.12
C LEU A 398 -1.91 -2.53 24.15
N ASP A 399 -1.76 -3.76 23.68
CA ASP A 399 -0.71 -4.14 22.73
C ASP A 399 -0.88 -3.39 21.40
N GLU A 400 -2.12 -3.24 20.92
CA GLU A 400 -2.45 -2.42 19.75
C GLU A 400 -2.09 -0.95 19.96
N SER A 401 -2.45 -0.39 21.12
CA SER A 401 -2.12 1.00 21.48
C SER A 401 -0.61 1.24 21.51
N VAL A 402 0.15 0.32 22.11
CA VAL A 402 1.62 0.39 22.15
C VAL A 402 2.22 0.29 20.75
N ASN A 403 1.69 -0.59 19.90
CA ASN A 403 2.15 -0.72 18.52
C ASN A 403 1.84 0.55 17.70
N PHE A 404 0.67 1.15 17.89
CA PHE A 404 0.29 2.40 17.24
C PHE A 404 1.20 3.55 17.66
N LEU A 405 1.52 3.68 18.95
CA LEU A 405 2.48 4.66 19.46
C LEU A 405 3.89 4.47 18.87
N ARG A 406 4.33 3.22 18.68
CA ARG A 406 5.61 2.95 17.99
C ARG A 406 5.59 3.41 16.54
N GLN A 407 4.49 3.19 15.82
CA GLN A 407 4.36 3.64 14.43
C GLN A 407 4.39 5.17 14.32
N TYR A 408 3.69 5.89 15.19
CA TYR A 408 3.77 7.36 15.24
C TYR A 408 5.20 7.84 15.51
N LYS A 409 5.91 7.20 16.44
CA LYS A 409 7.31 7.53 16.70
C LYS A 409 8.16 7.36 15.43
N THR A 410 7.99 6.26 14.69
CA THR A 410 8.71 6.04 13.42
C THR A 410 8.43 7.14 12.40
N VAL A 411 7.17 7.57 12.24
CA VAL A 411 6.83 8.68 11.34
C VAL A 411 7.56 9.96 11.77
N LEU A 412 7.51 10.31 13.06
CA LEU A 412 8.21 11.49 13.60
C LEU A 412 9.73 11.40 13.42
N ASP A 413 10.32 10.21 13.56
CA ASP A 413 11.76 9.98 13.38
C ASP A 413 12.22 10.25 11.94
N HIS A 414 11.34 10.10 10.94
CA HIS A 414 11.64 10.36 9.53
C HIS A 414 11.15 11.71 9.01
N SER A 415 10.12 12.32 9.62
CA SER A 415 9.48 13.52 9.07
C SER A 415 9.94 14.83 9.69
N ALA A 416 10.62 14.79 10.83
CA ALA A 416 11.00 16.00 11.56
C ALA A 416 12.37 15.88 12.23
N ILE A 417 13.04 17.01 12.42
CA ILE A 417 14.19 17.15 13.30
C ILE A 417 13.65 17.19 14.74
N PHE A 418 13.93 16.13 15.51
CA PHE A 418 13.32 15.95 16.84
C PHE A 418 14.37 15.91 17.94
N SER A 419 14.08 16.58 19.05
CA SER A 419 14.88 16.50 20.27
C SER A 419 14.04 16.61 21.54
N LYS A 420 14.54 16.04 22.63
CA LYS A 420 14.03 16.25 23.98
C LYS A 420 15.09 16.92 24.83
N MET A 421 14.64 17.77 25.74
CA MET A 421 15.49 18.43 26.72
C MET A 421 14.94 18.23 28.12
N GLY A 422 15.84 18.05 29.09
CA GLY A 422 15.47 18.12 30.50
C GLY A 422 15.07 19.55 30.92
N PRO A 423 14.57 19.73 32.16
CA PRO A 423 14.08 21.03 32.65
C PRO A 423 15.11 22.16 32.61
N GLN A 424 16.41 21.82 32.68
CA GLN A 424 17.53 22.76 32.64
C GLN A 424 18.03 23.07 31.22
N GLY A 425 17.35 22.55 30.18
CA GLY A 425 17.66 22.82 28.77
C GLY A 425 18.78 21.96 28.18
N TYR A 426 19.20 20.90 28.87
CA TYR A 426 20.15 19.92 28.34
C TYR A 426 19.44 18.87 27.50
N ILE A 427 19.99 18.57 26.32
CA ILE A 427 19.41 17.61 25.38
C ILE A 427 19.57 16.19 25.96
N THR A 428 18.45 15.48 26.09
CA THR A 428 18.36 14.11 26.63
C THR A 428 18.08 13.08 25.55
N TYR A 429 17.55 13.50 24.40
CA TYR A 429 17.28 12.64 23.26
C TYR A 429 17.31 13.42 21.95
N VAL A 430 17.80 12.78 20.88
CA VAL A 430 17.72 13.26 19.49
C VAL A 430 17.48 12.10 18.53
N ASN A 431 16.72 12.36 17.47
CA ASN A 431 16.54 11.42 16.37
C ASN A 431 17.64 11.56 15.31
N ASP A 432 17.65 10.66 14.31
CA ASP A 432 18.70 10.66 13.26
C ASP A 432 18.62 11.89 12.36
N ALA A 433 17.42 12.43 12.10
CA ALA A 433 17.23 13.67 11.35
C ALA A 433 17.93 14.87 12.03
N PHE A 434 17.91 14.95 13.35
CA PHE A 434 18.65 15.98 14.10
C PHE A 434 20.17 15.86 13.93
N CYS A 435 20.70 14.63 14.00
CA CYS A 435 22.12 14.38 13.76
C CYS A 435 22.52 14.77 12.32
N ALA A 436 21.69 14.41 11.33
CA ALA A 436 21.92 14.75 9.93
C ALA A 436 21.90 16.27 9.69
N ALA A 437 20.91 16.98 10.23
CA ALA A 437 20.79 18.43 10.06
C ALA A 437 21.94 19.21 10.72
N THR A 438 22.40 18.76 11.88
CA THR A 438 23.45 19.46 12.64
C THR A 438 24.87 19.01 12.26
N GLY A 439 25.04 17.82 11.70
CA GLY A 439 26.35 17.22 11.39
C GLY A 439 27.11 16.68 12.61
N TYR A 440 26.48 16.63 13.79
CA TYR A 440 27.05 16.06 15.02
C TYR A 440 26.51 14.66 15.29
N THR A 441 27.29 13.82 15.97
CA THR A 441 26.82 12.50 16.41
C THR A 441 25.96 12.61 17.67
N ARG A 442 25.11 11.61 17.92
CA ARG A 442 24.25 11.58 19.11
C ARG A 442 25.05 11.75 20.40
N ASP A 443 26.18 11.05 20.54
CA ASP A 443 27.03 11.12 21.74
C ASP A 443 27.65 12.51 21.96
N GLU A 444 27.91 13.27 20.90
CA GLU A 444 28.40 14.65 20.99
C GLU A 444 27.29 15.65 21.39
N ILE A 445 26.03 15.31 21.11
CA ILE A 445 24.88 16.21 21.31
C ILE A 445 24.25 16.00 22.70
N ILE A 446 24.10 14.75 23.14
CA ILE A 446 23.48 14.42 24.42
C ILE A 446 24.26 15.10 25.56
N GLY A 447 23.53 15.77 26.46
CA GLY A 447 24.11 16.53 27.58
C GLY A 447 24.58 17.95 27.21
N THR A 448 24.43 18.38 25.96
CA THR A 448 24.70 19.78 25.55
C THR A 448 23.42 20.63 25.54
N LYS A 449 23.56 21.96 25.44
CA LYS A 449 22.43 22.90 25.28
C LYS A 449 22.23 23.27 23.81
N HIS A 450 20.98 23.53 23.42
CA HIS A 450 20.62 24.00 22.07
C HIS A 450 21.36 25.28 21.62
N SER A 451 21.84 26.09 22.57
CA SER A 451 22.66 27.28 22.27
C SER A 451 23.94 26.98 21.52
N ARG A 452 24.41 25.72 21.52
CA ARG A 452 25.58 25.28 20.75
C ARG A 452 25.41 25.46 19.23
N PHE A 453 24.17 25.37 18.72
CA PHE A 453 23.87 25.45 17.29
C PHE A 453 23.44 26.86 16.86
N ARG A 454 23.52 27.86 17.75
CA ARG A 454 23.03 29.22 17.50
C ARG A 454 23.93 29.97 16.50
N HIS A 455 23.31 30.66 15.54
CA HIS A 455 24.05 31.54 14.64
C HIS A 455 24.59 32.81 15.36
N PRO A 456 25.83 33.28 15.08
CA PRO A 456 26.43 34.45 15.74
C PRO A 456 25.73 35.78 15.48
N GLU A 457 25.16 35.96 14.29
CA GLU A 457 24.45 37.19 13.87
C GLU A 457 23.02 37.32 14.42
N HIS A 458 22.59 36.47 15.35
CA HIS A 458 21.23 36.56 15.91
C HIS A 458 21.13 37.67 16.95
N ASP A 459 20.00 38.38 16.92
CA ASP A 459 19.63 39.38 17.94
C ASP A 459 19.29 38.67 19.27
N GLU A 460 19.86 39.15 20.39
CA GLU A 460 19.64 38.57 21.73
C GLU A 460 18.15 38.56 22.14
N SER A 461 17.35 39.45 21.54
CA SER A 461 15.92 39.62 21.81
C SER A 461 15.04 38.40 21.44
N SER A 462 15.39 37.65 20.40
CA SER A 462 14.53 36.57 19.88
C SER A 462 14.60 35.28 20.72
N TYR A 463 15.77 34.98 21.28
CA TYR A 463 15.96 33.81 22.13
C TYR A 463 15.47 34.03 23.57
N SER A 464 15.51 35.26 24.08
CA SER A 464 14.94 35.58 25.39
C SER A 464 13.43 35.38 25.39
N THR A 465 12.72 35.81 24.35
CA THR A 465 11.28 35.56 24.16
C THR A 465 10.96 34.06 24.06
N LEU A 466 11.80 33.25 23.39
CA LEU A 466 11.64 31.81 23.34
C LEU A 466 11.67 31.18 24.73
N TRP A 467 12.73 31.45 25.51
CA TRP A 467 12.90 30.87 26.83
C TRP A 467 11.82 31.33 27.81
N GLU A 468 11.46 32.62 27.78
CA GLU A 468 10.36 33.16 28.59
C GLU A 468 9.02 32.46 28.28
N THR A 469 8.75 32.18 27.00
CA THR A 469 7.52 31.51 26.56
C THR A 469 7.43 30.09 27.11
N ILE A 470 8.48 29.27 26.89
CA ILE A 470 8.45 27.85 27.29
C ILE A 470 8.55 27.67 28.81
N GLN A 471 9.26 28.56 29.52
CA GLN A 471 9.30 28.56 30.99
C GLN A 471 7.96 28.98 31.59
N SER A 472 7.19 29.81 30.89
CA SER A 472 5.80 30.14 31.24
C SER A 472 4.80 29.04 30.86
N GLN A 473 5.26 27.81 30.54
CA GLN A 473 4.44 26.67 30.13
C GLN A 473 3.60 26.90 28.87
N ARG A 474 4.04 27.81 27.99
CA ARG A 474 3.39 28.06 26.70
C ARG A 474 4.16 27.41 25.57
N ILE A 475 3.44 27.04 24.50
CA ILE A 475 4.04 26.54 23.27
C ILE A 475 4.73 27.70 22.57
N TRP A 476 5.98 27.51 22.16
CA TRP A 476 6.70 28.47 21.33
C TRP A 476 6.80 27.96 19.89
N GLN A 477 6.60 28.86 18.93
CA GLN A 477 6.75 28.60 17.50
C GLN A 477 7.54 29.73 16.85
N GLY A 478 8.51 29.39 16.01
CA GLY A 478 9.30 30.39 15.30
C GLY A 478 10.33 29.78 14.36
N VAL A 479 11.04 30.66 13.66
CA VAL A 479 12.16 30.30 12.78
C VAL A 479 13.46 30.64 13.49
N LEU A 480 14.37 29.67 13.57
CA LEU A 480 15.71 29.82 14.13
C LEU A 480 16.75 29.70 13.01
N LYS A 481 17.78 30.54 13.07
CA LYS A 481 18.97 30.47 12.20
C LYS A 481 20.06 29.74 12.98
N CYS A 482 20.56 28.66 12.42
CA CYS A 482 21.48 27.75 13.08
C CYS A 482 22.78 27.59 12.27
N LEU A 483 23.81 27.07 12.94
CA LEU A 483 25.07 26.64 12.32
C LEU A 483 25.26 25.13 12.51
N ASN A 484 25.61 24.46 11.43
CA ASN A 484 26.02 23.06 11.50
C ASN A 484 27.50 22.92 11.90
N ARG A 485 27.98 21.68 12.03
CA ARG A 485 29.38 21.38 12.40
C ARG A 485 30.42 22.02 11.45
N GLN A 486 30.08 22.16 10.17
CA GLN A 486 30.94 22.72 9.12
C GLN A 486 30.94 24.26 9.11
N GLY A 487 30.09 24.90 9.93
CA GLY A 487 29.93 26.35 9.97
C GLY A 487 29.00 26.90 8.89
N GLU A 488 28.21 26.04 8.23
CA GLU A 488 27.22 26.44 7.25
C GLU A 488 25.92 26.86 7.95
N THR A 489 25.29 27.91 7.41
CA THR A 489 24.03 28.44 7.90
C THR A 489 22.85 27.62 7.39
N PHE A 490 21.94 27.25 8.29
CA PHE A 490 20.65 26.66 7.95
C PHE A 490 19.53 27.24 8.81
N TYR A 491 18.29 27.11 8.36
CA TYR A 491 17.10 27.67 8.99
C TYR A 491 16.12 26.58 9.37
N ILE A 492 15.71 26.56 10.64
CA ILE A 492 14.72 25.61 11.13
C ILE A 492 13.45 26.33 11.57
N LYS A 493 12.30 25.85 11.12
CA LYS A 493 11.01 26.21 11.68
C LYS A 493 10.69 25.23 12.80
N SER A 494 10.61 25.72 14.03
CA SER A 494 10.55 24.90 15.23
C SER A 494 9.29 25.15 16.05
N THR A 495 8.72 24.07 16.60
CA THR A 495 7.72 24.10 17.66
C THR A 495 8.32 23.48 18.91
N LEU A 496 8.29 24.21 20.04
CA LEU A 496 8.73 23.76 21.35
C LEU A 496 7.54 23.63 22.30
N VAL A 497 7.37 22.45 22.89
CA VAL A 497 6.27 22.11 23.80
C VAL A 497 6.83 21.70 25.16
N PRO A 498 6.42 22.36 26.27
CA PRO A 498 6.72 21.90 27.61
C PRO A 498 5.82 20.72 28.00
N VAL A 499 6.42 19.65 28.49
CA VAL A 499 5.72 18.47 29.04
C VAL A 499 5.69 18.61 30.55
N ILE A 500 4.50 18.70 31.12
CA ILE A 500 4.26 18.89 32.55
C ILE A 500 3.77 17.60 33.21
N ASN A 501 4.11 17.40 34.48
CA ASN A 501 3.56 16.32 35.29
C ASN A 501 2.19 16.73 35.90
N GLU A 502 1.57 15.79 36.63
CA GLU A 502 0.29 15.99 37.31
C GLU A 502 0.33 17.10 38.39
N HIS A 503 1.53 17.49 38.86
CA HIS A 503 1.74 18.57 39.81
C HIS A 503 2.02 19.93 39.14
N GLY A 504 1.89 20.01 37.81
CA GLY A 504 2.11 21.25 37.06
C GLY A 504 3.58 21.65 36.94
N GLN A 505 4.53 20.74 37.18
CA GLN A 505 5.96 20.99 37.02
C GLN A 505 6.44 20.51 35.65
N THR A 506 7.27 21.30 34.98
CA THR A 506 7.86 20.92 33.69
C THR A 506 8.89 19.80 33.87
N MET A 507 8.61 18.65 33.26
CA MET A 507 9.47 17.46 33.27
C MET A 507 10.48 17.47 32.13
N GLU A 508 10.04 17.83 30.93
CA GLU A 508 10.89 17.91 29.74
C GLU A 508 10.33 18.92 28.74
N TYR A 509 11.15 19.33 27.78
CA TYR A 509 10.73 20.09 26.61
C TYR A 509 10.91 19.22 25.38
N ILE A 510 9.90 19.17 24.52
CA ILE A 510 9.93 18.44 23.26
C ILE A 510 10.00 19.45 22.12
N THR A 511 10.90 19.21 21.16
CA THR A 511 11.06 20.07 19.98
C THR A 511 10.78 19.26 18.71
N SER A 512 9.97 19.80 17.81
CA SER A 512 9.82 19.31 16.45
C SER A 512 10.14 20.44 15.48
N SER A 513 11.06 20.19 14.54
CA SER A 513 11.54 21.20 13.61
C SER A 513 11.61 20.69 12.17
N THR A 514 11.49 21.61 11.22
CA THR A 514 11.65 21.37 9.79
C THR A 514 12.70 22.31 9.23
N ASP A 515 13.62 21.79 8.41
CA ASP A 515 14.56 22.62 7.67
C ASP A 515 13.83 23.38 6.55
N ILE A 516 13.92 24.71 6.56
CA ILE A 516 13.30 25.60 5.56
C ILE A 516 14.36 26.41 4.79
N THR A 517 15.63 26.00 4.84
CA THR A 517 16.74 26.70 4.21
C THR A 517 16.53 26.87 2.71
N GLU A 518 16.16 25.79 2.02
CA GLU A 518 15.90 25.82 0.57
C GLU A 518 14.77 26.79 0.21
N GLN A 519 13.71 26.84 1.03
CA GLN A 519 12.56 27.73 0.82
C GLN A 519 12.99 29.20 0.93
N ILE A 520 13.74 29.55 1.98
CA ILE A 520 14.24 30.91 2.20
C ILE A 520 15.19 31.33 1.06
N VAL A 521 16.05 30.43 0.61
CA VAL A 521 16.96 30.70 -0.53
C VAL A 521 16.17 30.92 -1.82
N LYS A 522 15.17 30.09 -2.11
CA LYS A 522 14.30 30.25 -3.29
C LYS A 522 13.53 31.56 -3.25
N ASP A 523 12.93 31.92 -2.11
CA ASP A 523 12.17 33.16 -1.96
C ASP A 523 13.05 34.39 -2.22
N ARG A 524 14.32 34.35 -1.79
CA ARG A 524 15.31 35.39 -2.10
C ARG A 524 15.62 35.48 -3.60
N ILE A 525 15.86 34.33 -4.26
CA ILE A 525 16.13 34.27 -5.70
C ILE A 525 14.94 34.85 -6.49
N ILE A 526 13.71 34.54 -6.09
CA ILE A 526 12.49 35.06 -6.72
C ILE A 526 12.43 36.60 -6.63
N GLN A 527 12.82 37.18 -5.49
CA GLN A 527 12.84 38.65 -5.33
C GLN A 527 13.92 39.32 -6.21
N GLU A 528 15.10 38.71 -6.33
CA GLU A 528 16.17 39.18 -7.21
C GLU A 528 15.74 39.15 -8.70
N GLN A 529 14.86 38.22 -9.08
CA GLN A 529 14.29 38.11 -10.43
C GLN A 529 13.24 39.17 -10.80
N LEU A 530 12.83 40.07 -9.89
CA LEU A 530 11.82 41.12 -10.17
C LEU A 530 12.45 42.46 -10.61
N ILE A 531 13.78 42.56 -10.62
CA ILE A 531 14.53 43.77 -10.93
C ILE A 531 15.19 43.62 -12.31
N ASP A 532 15.28 44.72 -13.06
CA ASP A 532 16.09 44.83 -14.28
C ASP A 532 17.55 45.09 -13.91
N GLU A 533 18.46 44.18 -14.27
CA GLU A 533 19.87 44.22 -13.87
C GLU A 533 20.62 45.47 -14.37
N LEU A 534 20.20 46.06 -15.48
CA LEU A 534 20.88 47.21 -16.07
C LEU A 534 20.52 48.51 -15.37
N THR A 535 19.23 48.75 -15.12
CA THR A 535 18.69 50.03 -14.63
C THR A 535 18.34 50.03 -13.15
N GLY A 536 18.21 48.86 -12.51
CA GLY A 536 17.76 48.73 -11.13
C GLY A 536 16.26 48.98 -10.93
N LEU A 537 15.51 49.26 -12.00
CA LEU A 537 14.06 49.42 -11.99
C LEU A 537 13.36 48.07 -11.89
N GLY A 538 12.07 48.05 -11.53
CA GLY A 538 11.26 46.85 -11.63
C GLY A 538 11.19 46.38 -13.09
N ASN A 539 11.31 45.08 -13.32
CA ASN A 539 11.21 44.52 -14.67
C ASN A 539 9.75 44.30 -15.09
N ARG A 540 9.53 43.75 -16.29
CA ARG A 540 8.20 43.43 -16.82
C ARG A 540 7.35 42.59 -15.84
N GLN A 541 7.96 41.63 -15.14
CA GLN A 541 7.23 40.78 -14.19
C GLN A 541 6.78 41.57 -12.96
N ALA A 542 7.62 42.49 -12.46
CA ALA A 542 7.23 43.42 -11.39
C ALA A 542 6.06 44.33 -11.81
N LEU A 543 6.02 44.83 -13.06
CA LEU A 543 4.89 45.60 -13.57
C LEU A 543 3.58 44.80 -13.52
N PHE A 544 3.58 43.55 -13.99
CA PHE A 544 2.36 42.73 -13.99
C PHE A 544 1.89 42.42 -12.57
N ASN A 545 2.81 42.16 -11.63
CA ASN A 545 2.45 42.00 -10.21
C ASN A 545 1.76 43.25 -9.67
N GLU A 546 2.18 44.44 -10.10
CA GLU A 546 1.62 45.72 -9.66
C GLU A 546 0.33 46.14 -10.36
N ILE A 547 0.08 45.66 -11.57
CA ILE A 547 -1.22 45.78 -12.22
C ILE A 547 -2.25 44.90 -11.50
N ARG A 548 -1.83 43.70 -11.03
CA ARG A 548 -2.67 42.71 -10.34
C ARG A 548 -2.94 43.02 -8.86
N SER A 549 -2.16 43.90 -8.23
CA SER A 549 -2.18 44.08 -6.77
C SER A 549 -3.46 44.72 -6.22
N ASP A 550 -4.27 45.37 -7.05
CA ASP A 550 -5.54 46.01 -6.67
C ASP A 550 -6.51 46.14 -7.86
N THR A 551 -7.80 46.37 -7.59
CA THR A 551 -8.89 46.52 -8.58
C THR A 551 -9.19 47.97 -9.00
N ASN A 552 -8.51 48.95 -8.39
CA ASN A 552 -8.67 50.37 -8.72
C ASN A 552 -8.24 50.70 -10.16
N GLU A 553 -8.80 51.79 -10.70
CA GLU A 553 -8.45 52.27 -12.04
C GLU A 553 -6.99 52.76 -12.05
N LYS A 554 -6.24 52.30 -13.06
CA LYS A 554 -4.83 52.64 -13.24
C LYS A 554 -4.65 53.29 -14.61
N MET A 555 -3.57 54.04 -14.75
CA MET A 555 -3.10 54.51 -16.04
C MET A 555 -1.73 53.89 -16.30
N LEU A 556 -1.53 53.40 -17.53
CA LEU A 556 -0.27 52.84 -17.96
C LEU A 556 0.23 53.57 -19.20
N MET A 557 1.47 54.00 -19.13
CA MET A 557 2.16 54.67 -20.23
C MET A 557 3.35 53.84 -20.62
N LEU A 558 3.37 53.40 -21.87
CA LEU A 558 4.52 52.72 -22.46
C LEU A 558 5.32 53.74 -23.26
N ILE A 559 6.60 53.87 -22.95
CA ILE A 559 7.53 54.86 -23.49
C ILE A 559 8.60 54.11 -24.26
N ASN A 560 8.78 54.43 -25.54
CA ASN A 560 9.81 53.83 -26.39
C ASN A 560 10.78 54.90 -26.90
N LEU A 561 12.08 54.61 -26.93
CA LEU A 561 13.09 55.48 -27.51
C LEU A 561 13.17 55.32 -29.03
N ILE A 562 12.90 56.37 -29.78
CA ILE A 562 13.01 56.32 -31.25
C ILE A 562 14.50 56.30 -31.63
N GLY A 563 14.88 55.34 -32.47
CA GLY A 563 16.23 55.29 -33.03
C GLY A 563 17.30 54.72 -32.09
N PHE A 564 16.91 53.98 -31.03
CA PHE A 564 17.86 53.44 -30.06
C PHE A 564 18.80 52.38 -30.66
N SER A 565 18.31 51.59 -31.63
CA SER A 565 19.16 50.68 -32.41
C SER A 565 20.31 51.41 -33.10
N GLU A 566 20.04 52.56 -33.69
CA GLU A 566 21.02 53.38 -34.38
C GLU A 566 22.05 53.94 -33.40
N ILE A 567 21.64 54.29 -32.17
CA ILE A 567 22.58 54.69 -31.12
C ILE A 567 23.54 53.54 -30.79
N ASN A 568 23.03 52.31 -30.63
CA ASN A 568 23.87 51.13 -30.41
C ASN A 568 24.80 50.86 -31.60
N ASP A 569 24.28 50.99 -32.83
CA ASP A 569 25.02 50.71 -34.06
C ASP A 569 26.15 51.74 -34.31
N TYR A 570 25.92 53.01 -33.96
CA TYR A 570 26.88 54.10 -34.21
C TYR A 570 27.83 54.39 -33.04
N LEU A 571 27.36 54.28 -31.79
CA LEU A 571 28.12 54.66 -30.59
C LEU A 571 28.51 53.47 -29.70
N GLY A 572 28.00 52.27 -30.01
CA GLY A 572 28.28 51.04 -29.29
C GLY A 572 27.34 50.78 -28.11
N TYR A 573 27.21 49.49 -27.75
CA TYR A 573 26.31 49.03 -26.69
C TYR A 573 26.65 49.61 -25.31
N ASP A 574 27.92 49.90 -25.00
CA ASP A 574 28.30 50.52 -23.73
C ASP A 574 27.71 51.93 -23.56
N VAL A 575 27.62 52.70 -24.66
CA VAL A 575 27.00 54.03 -24.69
C VAL A 575 25.49 53.91 -24.60
N GLY A 576 24.89 52.94 -25.31
CA GLY A 576 23.46 52.66 -25.23
C GLY A 576 23.00 52.22 -23.83
N ASP A 577 23.76 51.34 -23.18
CA ASP A 577 23.48 50.87 -21.82
C ASP A 577 23.62 51.99 -20.78
N ALA A 578 24.65 52.84 -20.91
CA ALA A 578 24.81 54.02 -20.08
C ALA A 578 23.66 55.03 -20.29
N LEU A 579 23.20 55.19 -21.54
CA LEU A 579 22.05 56.03 -21.86
C LEU A 579 20.75 55.47 -21.23
N LEU A 580 20.51 54.17 -21.30
CA LEU A 580 19.34 53.54 -20.67
C LEU A 580 19.35 53.67 -19.15
N LYS A 581 20.53 53.59 -18.51
CA LYS A 581 20.71 53.84 -17.07
C LYS A 581 20.33 55.27 -16.70
N GLU A 582 20.87 56.26 -17.40
CA GLU A 582 20.58 57.67 -17.13
C GLU A 582 19.11 58.01 -17.42
N ILE A 583 18.51 57.42 -18.47
CA ILE A 583 17.07 57.56 -18.74
C ILE A 583 16.24 56.93 -17.62
N GLY A 584 16.61 55.73 -17.16
CA GLY A 584 15.93 55.05 -16.05
C GLY A 584 15.97 55.89 -14.77
N VAL A 585 17.14 56.42 -14.41
CA VAL A 585 17.31 57.33 -13.26
C VAL A 585 16.50 58.62 -13.44
N LEU A 586 16.52 59.21 -14.63
CA LEU A 586 15.77 60.44 -14.91
C LEU A 586 14.25 60.21 -14.84
N LEU A 587 13.77 59.07 -15.34
CA LEU A 587 12.36 58.69 -15.26
C LEU A 587 11.96 58.44 -13.81
N ASP A 588 12.76 57.70 -13.04
CA ASP A 588 12.50 57.44 -11.63
C ASP A 588 12.46 58.76 -10.82
N GLN A 589 13.46 59.63 -10.97
CA GLN A 589 13.51 60.92 -10.27
C GLN A 589 12.35 61.86 -10.64
N ARG A 590 11.90 61.86 -11.90
CA ARG A 590 10.85 62.77 -12.37
C ARG A 590 9.44 62.25 -12.11
N PHE A 591 9.25 60.93 -12.07
CA PHE A 591 7.92 60.33 -12.06
C PHE A 591 7.64 59.42 -10.86
N ALA A 592 8.63 58.86 -10.18
CA ALA A 592 8.41 57.98 -9.02
C ALA A 592 7.95 58.79 -7.79
N GLU A 593 6.72 58.50 -7.36
CA GLU A 593 6.08 59.07 -6.17
C GLU A 593 5.23 57.97 -5.52
N LYS A 594 4.61 58.23 -4.36
CA LYS A 594 3.81 57.24 -3.58
C LYS A 594 2.77 56.44 -4.40
N HIS A 595 2.35 56.97 -5.55
CA HIS A 595 1.31 56.41 -6.43
C HIS A 595 1.80 56.15 -7.87
N ARG A 596 3.10 56.28 -8.13
CA ARG A 596 3.69 56.16 -9.48
C ARG A 596 4.95 55.32 -9.42
N VAL A 597 5.01 54.27 -10.25
CA VAL A 597 6.13 53.34 -10.27
C VAL A 597 6.65 53.21 -11.70
N VAL A 598 7.98 53.30 -11.85
CA VAL A 598 8.68 53.19 -13.13
C VAL A 598 9.25 51.78 -13.28
N PHE A 599 9.12 51.23 -14.48
CA PHE A 599 9.60 49.90 -14.85
C PHE A 599 10.38 49.94 -16.16
N ARG A 600 11.31 49.00 -16.33
CA ARG A 600 11.91 48.69 -17.63
C ARG A 600 11.33 47.38 -18.15
N ILE A 601 10.78 47.40 -19.36
CA ILE A 601 10.02 46.26 -19.90
C ILE A 601 10.92 45.35 -20.71
N ASN A 602 11.59 45.91 -21.72
CA ASN A 602 12.52 45.22 -22.60
C ASN A 602 13.25 46.26 -23.46
N GLY A 603 14.54 46.03 -23.74
CA GLY A 603 15.31 46.90 -24.63
C GLY A 603 15.25 48.38 -24.22
N ASP A 604 14.65 49.18 -25.09
CA ASP A 604 14.42 50.62 -25.01
C ASP A 604 13.00 51.02 -24.55
N GLU A 605 12.19 50.06 -24.12
CA GLU A 605 10.82 50.30 -23.65
C GLU A 605 10.76 50.42 -22.11
N PHE A 606 10.22 51.53 -21.64
CA PHE A 606 9.93 51.82 -20.23
C PHE A 606 8.43 51.90 -20.01
N ALA A 607 7.99 51.63 -18.78
CA ALA A 607 6.61 51.80 -18.38
C ALA A 607 6.48 52.68 -17.14
N LEU A 608 5.47 53.54 -17.14
CA LEU A 608 5.03 54.30 -15.97
C LEU A 608 3.62 53.84 -15.59
N LEU A 609 3.48 53.25 -14.41
CA LEU A 609 2.18 52.86 -13.84
C LEU A 609 1.75 53.87 -12.78
N ILE A 610 0.52 54.35 -12.90
CA ILE A 610 -0.09 55.30 -11.97
C ILE A 610 -1.26 54.59 -11.27
N LYS A 611 -1.17 54.41 -9.94
CA LYS A 611 -2.16 53.74 -9.08
C LYS A 611 -3.01 54.81 -8.37
N GLU A 612 -4.33 54.77 -8.48
CA GLU A 612 -5.21 55.87 -8.07
C GLU A 612 -5.08 56.31 -6.59
N ASN A 613 -4.78 57.60 -6.38
CA ASN A 613 -5.49 58.54 -5.46
C ASN A 613 -5.24 60.01 -5.87
N ASP A 614 -4.98 60.27 -7.15
CA ASP A 614 -4.90 61.62 -7.72
C ASP A 614 -6.22 61.81 -8.50
N HIS A 615 -7.26 62.34 -7.84
CA HIS A 615 -8.56 62.77 -8.41
C HIS A 615 -8.46 63.87 -9.48
N VAL A 616 -7.42 63.82 -10.30
CA VAL A 616 -6.82 64.95 -10.98
C VAL A 616 -6.79 64.75 -12.50
N TRP A 617 -7.24 63.60 -12.99
CA TRP A 617 -7.39 63.33 -14.43
C TRP A 617 -8.75 63.75 -15.03
N GLN A 618 -9.63 64.36 -14.23
CA GLN A 618 -10.69 65.21 -14.77
C GLN A 618 -10.08 66.53 -15.30
N HIS A 619 -9.57 66.47 -16.53
CA HIS A 619 -9.39 67.58 -17.49
C HIS A 619 -8.39 68.71 -17.17
N LYS A 620 -7.58 68.67 -16.09
CA LYS A 620 -6.59 69.75 -15.81
C LYS A 620 -5.11 69.37 -15.61
N ASN A 621 -4.74 68.10 -15.43
CA ASN A 621 -3.34 67.69 -15.17
C ASN A 621 -2.68 66.81 -16.25
N SER A 622 -3.42 66.43 -17.28
CA SER A 622 -2.88 65.75 -18.47
C SER A 622 -1.77 66.58 -19.12
N ASP A 623 -1.96 67.90 -19.17
CA ASP A 623 -0.98 68.85 -19.70
C ASP A 623 0.35 68.84 -18.94
N LYS A 624 0.35 68.59 -17.62
CA LYS A 624 1.58 68.55 -16.84
C LYS A 624 2.40 67.31 -17.20
N LEU A 625 1.75 66.14 -17.30
CA LEU A 625 2.43 64.88 -17.62
C LEU A 625 2.90 64.87 -19.08
N TYR A 626 2.08 65.38 -20.00
CA TYR A 626 2.50 65.60 -21.39
C TYR A 626 3.69 66.55 -21.46
N ARG A 627 3.67 67.69 -20.77
CA ARG A 627 4.84 68.60 -20.71
C ARG A 627 6.07 67.91 -20.13
N MET A 628 5.91 67.04 -19.12
CA MET A 628 7.03 66.29 -18.55
C MET A 628 7.63 65.31 -19.58
N ILE A 629 6.80 64.59 -20.35
CA ILE A 629 7.28 63.76 -21.48
C ILE A 629 7.97 64.60 -22.53
N TYR A 630 7.33 65.68 -23.00
CA TYR A 630 7.94 66.58 -24.00
C TYR A 630 9.23 67.25 -23.50
N SER A 631 9.41 67.38 -22.18
CA SER A 631 10.65 67.88 -21.60
C SER A 631 11.78 66.84 -21.57
N LEU A 632 11.47 65.55 -21.73
CA LEU A 632 12.49 64.50 -21.89
C LEU A 632 13.16 64.62 -23.27
N GLU A 633 12.39 64.93 -24.34
CA GLU A 633 12.96 65.19 -25.68
C GLU A 633 13.82 66.46 -25.74
N LYS A 634 13.74 67.32 -24.72
CA LYS A 634 14.57 68.53 -24.60
C LYS A 634 15.80 68.33 -23.71
N HIS A 635 15.93 67.17 -23.07
CA HIS A 635 17.05 66.87 -22.20
C HIS A 635 18.24 66.39 -23.04
N ILE A 636 19.42 66.97 -22.79
CA ILE A 636 20.67 66.55 -23.43
C ILE A 636 21.37 65.59 -22.46
N PHE A 637 21.50 64.34 -22.87
CA PHE A 637 22.21 63.31 -22.12
C PHE A 637 23.69 63.37 -22.48
N LEU A 638 24.55 63.63 -21.49
CA LEU A 638 25.99 63.73 -21.69
C LEU A 638 26.64 62.39 -21.31
N ILE A 639 26.68 61.46 -22.28
CA ILE A 639 27.12 60.07 -22.07
C ILE A 639 28.50 59.90 -22.72
N GLN A 640 29.52 59.63 -21.90
CA GLN A 640 30.89 59.36 -22.36
C GLN A 640 31.43 60.44 -23.33
N GLY A 641 31.04 61.70 -23.14
CA GLY A 641 31.47 62.84 -23.97
C GLY A 641 30.59 63.14 -25.19
N TYR A 642 29.57 62.33 -25.48
CA TYR A 642 28.56 62.60 -26.51
C TYR A 642 27.36 63.34 -25.93
N GLU A 643 26.86 64.34 -26.66
CA GLU A 643 25.58 65.00 -26.39
C GLU A 643 24.47 64.28 -27.17
N ILE A 644 23.66 63.49 -26.47
CA ILE A 644 22.59 62.68 -27.07
C ILE A 644 21.24 63.29 -26.72
N VAL A 645 20.42 63.51 -27.75
CA VAL A 645 19.01 63.90 -27.60
C VAL A 645 18.15 62.73 -28.05
N VAL A 646 17.21 62.30 -27.21
CA VAL A 646 16.32 61.17 -27.51
C VAL A 646 14.96 61.68 -27.95
N ARG A 647 14.36 61.00 -28.92
CA ARG A 647 12.95 61.18 -29.28
C ARG A 647 12.13 60.02 -28.74
N LEU A 648 10.85 60.25 -28.46
CA LEU A 648 10.01 59.27 -27.78
C LEU A 648 8.72 59.01 -28.55
N ASN A 649 8.25 57.75 -28.53
CA ASN A 649 6.84 57.45 -28.76
C ASN A 649 6.23 56.95 -27.45
N VAL A 650 5.03 57.44 -27.13
CA VAL A 650 4.31 57.09 -25.91
C VAL A 650 2.91 56.58 -26.27
N GLY A 651 2.58 55.39 -25.77
CA GLY A 651 1.24 54.82 -25.83
C GLY A 651 0.57 54.85 -24.47
N ILE A 652 -0.61 55.46 -24.38
CA ILE A 652 -1.35 55.63 -23.12
C ILE A 652 -2.68 54.90 -23.18
N ALA A 653 -2.98 54.15 -22.12
CA ALA A 653 -4.31 53.61 -21.84
C ALA A 653 -4.63 53.69 -20.35
N SER A 654 -5.93 53.63 -20.05
CA SER A 654 -6.50 53.61 -18.69
C SER A 654 -7.39 52.38 -18.55
N GLY A 655 -7.37 51.76 -17.38
CA GLY A 655 -8.16 50.55 -17.10
C GLY A 655 -7.87 49.97 -15.71
N CYS A 656 -8.69 49.02 -15.28
CA CYS A 656 -8.60 48.37 -13.97
C CYS A 656 -7.97 46.97 -14.01
N ASP A 657 -7.72 46.43 -15.19
CA ASP A 657 -7.25 45.05 -15.41
C ASP A 657 -6.01 44.97 -16.30
N GLU A 658 -5.53 43.75 -16.56
CA GLU A 658 -4.34 43.50 -17.39
C GLU A 658 -4.51 43.94 -18.85
N HIS A 659 -5.72 44.19 -19.34
CA HIS A 659 -5.93 44.67 -20.71
C HIS A 659 -5.34 46.06 -20.93
N ILE A 660 -5.11 46.84 -19.86
CA ILE A 660 -4.44 48.15 -19.93
C ILE A 660 -3.06 48.05 -20.60
N TYR A 661 -2.31 46.97 -20.37
CA TYR A 661 -1.00 46.74 -20.99
C TYR A 661 -1.11 46.60 -22.51
N MET A 662 -2.06 45.78 -22.96
CA MET A 662 -2.32 45.56 -24.39
C MET A 662 -2.81 46.86 -25.05
N GLN A 663 -3.70 47.60 -24.40
CA GLN A 663 -4.24 48.85 -24.93
C GLN A 663 -3.16 49.93 -25.07
N SER A 664 -2.28 50.10 -24.07
CA SER A 664 -1.15 51.01 -24.15
C SER A 664 -0.18 50.62 -25.26
N HIS A 665 0.02 49.31 -25.52
CA HIS A 665 0.85 48.84 -26.64
C HIS A 665 0.22 49.14 -28.01
N ILE A 666 -1.11 49.01 -28.13
CA ILE A 666 -1.82 49.37 -29.38
C ILE A 666 -1.66 50.86 -29.66
N ALA A 667 -1.82 51.70 -28.64
CA ALA A 667 -1.56 53.13 -28.75
C ALA A 667 -0.10 53.43 -29.11
N LEU A 668 0.87 52.76 -28.48
CA LEU A 668 2.29 52.92 -28.79
C LEU A 668 2.60 52.54 -30.25
N LYS A 669 2.01 51.45 -30.74
CA LYS A 669 2.17 51.02 -32.14
C LYS A 669 1.60 52.05 -33.12
N GLU A 670 0.51 52.69 -32.76
CA GLU A 670 -0.06 53.76 -33.58
C GLU A 670 0.77 55.04 -33.52
N ALA A 671 1.32 55.39 -32.34
CA ALA A 671 2.28 56.48 -32.18
C ALA A 671 3.50 56.29 -33.10
N LYS A 672 4.08 55.08 -33.10
CA LYS A 672 5.19 54.69 -34.00
C LYS A 672 4.82 54.82 -35.48
N LYS A 673 3.59 54.47 -35.88
CA LYS A 673 3.15 54.56 -37.29
C LYS A 673 2.89 55.98 -37.77
N ARG A 674 2.39 56.85 -36.89
CA ARG A 674 2.03 58.24 -37.22
C ARG A 674 3.18 59.22 -37.00
N ASP A 675 4.31 58.76 -36.47
CA ASP A 675 5.40 59.58 -35.93
C ASP A 675 4.87 60.63 -34.92
N GLU A 676 3.85 60.26 -34.16
CA GLU A 676 3.29 61.08 -33.08
C GLU A 676 4.01 60.75 -31.77
N VAL A 677 4.39 61.79 -31.00
CA VAL A 677 5.08 61.59 -29.71
C VAL A 677 4.17 60.87 -28.72
N ILE A 678 2.87 61.14 -28.74
CA ILE A 678 1.91 60.56 -27.79
C ILE A 678 0.64 60.19 -28.53
N VAL A 679 0.24 58.92 -28.43
CA VAL A 679 -1.09 58.47 -28.83
C VAL A 679 -1.80 57.92 -27.61
N THR A 680 -3.03 58.36 -27.40
CA THR A 680 -3.91 57.82 -26.37
C THR A 680 -4.90 56.87 -27.02
N TYR A 681 -5.05 55.67 -26.43
CA TYR A 681 -6.05 54.68 -26.82
C TYR A 681 -7.46 55.22 -26.48
N ASN A 682 -7.96 56.21 -27.24
CA ASN A 682 -9.36 56.68 -27.17
C ASN A 682 -9.84 57.63 -28.31
N LEU A 683 -9.10 57.87 -29.40
CA LEU A 683 -9.47 58.89 -30.41
C LEU A 683 -9.37 58.50 -31.92
N ASN A 684 -9.21 57.21 -32.30
CA ASN A 684 -9.14 56.81 -33.72
C ASN A 684 -10.18 55.73 -34.10
N GLU A 685 -11.22 56.09 -34.86
CA GLU A 685 -12.29 55.18 -35.32
C GLU A 685 -11.84 54.12 -36.34
N THR A 686 -10.85 54.40 -37.19
CA THR A 686 -10.40 53.46 -38.23
C THR A 686 -9.65 52.23 -37.71
N LEU A 687 -9.04 52.31 -36.52
CA LEU A 687 -8.49 51.15 -35.82
C LEU A 687 -9.56 50.36 -35.06
N LYS A 688 -10.65 51.03 -34.64
CA LYS A 688 -11.79 50.37 -34.02
C LYS A 688 -12.49 49.45 -35.02
N ASP A 689 -12.68 49.83 -36.28
CA ASP A 689 -13.50 49.04 -37.21
C ASP A 689 -12.86 47.74 -37.73
N LYS A 690 -11.56 47.74 -38.09
CA LYS A 690 -10.87 46.49 -38.45
C LYS A 690 -10.75 45.53 -37.26
N THR A 691 -10.53 46.08 -36.08
CA THR A 691 -10.47 45.30 -34.83
C THR A 691 -11.85 44.78 -34.45
N LYS A 692 -12.90 45.59 -34.58
CA LYS A 692 -14.30 45.22 -34.36
C LYS A 692 -14.75 44.12 -35.32
N HIS A 693 -14.38 44.18 -36.60
CA HIS A 693 -14.71 43.11 -37.55
C HIS A 693 -14.02 41.78 -37.21
N ASN A 694 -12.75 41.81 -36.82
CA ASN A 694 -12.04 40.59 -36.38
C ASN A 694 -12.62 40.04 -35.08
N ILE A 695 -12.95 40.90 -34.11
CA ILE A 695 -13.64 40.52 -32.88
C ILE A 695 -15.03 39.94 -33.19
N GLN A 696 -15.77 40.52 -34.14
CA GLN A 696 -17.08 40.01 -34.56
C GLN A 696 -16.98 38.61 -35.16
N ILE A 697 -16.00 38.32 -36.01
CA ILE A 697 -15.78 36.97 -36.55
C ILE A 697 -15.40 35.99 -35.43
N ILE A 698 -14.51 36.38 -34.51
CA ILE A 698 -14.13 35.55 -33.34
C ILE A 698 -15.35 35.25 -32.46
N HIS A 699 -16.16 36.25 -32.14
CA HIS A 699 -17.40 36.08 -31.39
C HIS A 699 -18.41 35.18 -32.13
N LYS A 700 -18.55 35.33 -33.45
CA LYS A 700 -19.39 34.44 -34.27
C LYS A 700 -18.93 32.98 -34.16
N ILE A 701 -17.62 32.72 -34.22
CA ILE A 701 -17.07 31.36 -34.07
C ILE A 701 -17.31 30.83 -32.66
N GLN A 702 -17.07 31.64 -31.62
CA GLN A 702 -17.33 31.24 -30.23
C GLN A 702 -18.80 30.89 -30.02
N HIS A 703 -19.71 31.76 -30.48
CA HIS A 703 -21.15 31.54 -30.37
C HIS A 703 -21.60 30.31 -31.17
N ALA A 704 -21.03 30.07 -32.35
CA ALA A 704 -21.32 28.86 -33.11
C ALA A 704 -20.82 27.58 -32.41
N VAL A 705 -19.65 27.63 -31.76
CA VAL A 705 -19.13 26.52 -30.94
C VAL A 705 -20.02 26.24 -29.73
N GLU A 706 -20.43 27.28 -29.00
CA GLU A 706 -21.27 27.15 -27.81
C GLU A 706 -22.67 26.63 -28.13
N ASN A 707 -23.22 26.99 -29.28
CA ASN A 707 -24.56 26.57 -29.71
C ASN A 707 -24.56 25.37 -30.67
N ASP A 708 -23.45 24.63 -30.74
CA ASP A 708 -23.30 23.41 -31.56
C ASP A 708 -23.54 23.57 -33.08
N ARG A 709 -23.31 24.79 -33.60
CA ARG A 709 -23.56 25.19 -35.01
C ARG A 709 -22.36 24.97 -35.94
N ILE A 710 -21.33 24.30 -35.47
CA ILE A 710 -20.23 23.79 -36.30
C ILE A 710 -20.63 22.38 -36.73
N VAL A 711 -20.87 22.19 -38.02
CA VAL A 711 -21.48 20.97 -38.55
C VAL A 711 -20.65 20.34 -39.66
N PRO A 712 -20.57 19.00 -39.71
CA PRO A 712 -19.93 18.29 -40.81
C PRO A 712 -20.84 18.24 -42.04
N PHE A 713 -20.24 18.49 -43.19
CA PHE A 713 -20.76 18.15 -44.51
C PHE A 713 -19.88 17.04 -45.08
N TYR A 714 -20.46 16.19 -45.92
CA TYR A 714 -19.81 15.02 -46.46
C TYR A 714 -19.81 15.11 -47.98
N GLN A 715 -18.65 14.89 -48.60
CA GLN A 715 -18.53 14.84 -50.04
C GLN A 715 -18.05 13.46 -50.48
N GLY A 716 -18.79 12.83 -51.38
CA GLY A 716 -18.47 11.48 -51.86
C GLY A 716 -17.22 11.44 -52.73
N ILE A 717 -16.38 10.44 -52.47
CA ILE A 717 -15.20 10.08 -53.26
C ILE A 717 -15.54 8.81 -54.05
N TYR A 718 -15.52 8.94 -55.37
CA TYR A 718 -15.90 7.92 -56.32
C TYR A 718 -14.74 6.96 -56.61
N ASP A 719 -14.98 5.66 -56.51
CA ASP A 719 -14.02 4.62 -56.87
C ASP A 719 -14.09 4.36 -58.37
N ASN A 720 -13.01 4.67 -59.09
CA ASN A 720 -12.97 4.60 -60.54
C ASN A 720 -12.99 3.16 -61.06
N VAL A 721 -12.66 2.18 -60.23
CA VAL A 721 -12.67 0.75 -60.57
C VAL A 721 -14.03 0.15 -60.26
N GLN A 722 -14.56 0.38 -59.04
CA GLN A 722 -15.85 -0.17 -58.61
C GLN A 722 -17.04 0.61 -59.17
N LYS A 723 -16.81 1.80 -59.74
CA LYS A 723 -17.82 2.69 -60.32
C LYS A 723 -18.93 3.08 -59.34
N LYS A 724 -18.56 3.35 -58.08
CA LYS A 724 -19.48 3.82 -57.03
C LYS A 724 -18.74 4.65 -55.98
N ILE A 725 -19.47 5.47 -55.22
CA ILE A 725 -18.92 6.18 -54.07
C ILE A 725 -18.63 5.16 -52.97
N THR A 726 -17.39 5.14 -52.47
CA THR A 726 -16.95 4.21 -51.42
C THR A 726 -16.42 4.91 -50.17
N LYS A 727 -16.12 6.20 -50.29
CA LYS A 727 -15.56 7.02 -49.20
C LYS A 727 -16.17 8.41 -49.21
N TYR A 728 -16.03 9.11 -48.09
CA TYR A 728 -16.53 10.48 -47.92
C TYR A 728 -15.49 11.39 -47.28
N GLU A 729 -15.24 12.57 -47.84
CA GLU A 729 -14.48 13.62 -47.15
C GLU A 729 -15.40 14.43 -46.23
N VAL A 730 -14.94 14.65 -45.00
CA VAL A 730 -15.62 15.47 -44.01
C VAL A 730 -15.14 16.92 -44.10
N LEU A 731 -16.08 17.81 -44.39
CA LEU A 731 -15.86 19.24 -44.58
C LEU A 731 -16.58 20.06 -43.51
N MET A 732 -15.85 20.96 -42.86
CA MET A 732 -16.41 21.84 -41.83
C MET A 732 -17.31 22.93 -42.45
N ARG A 733 -18.47 23.19 -41.85
CA ARG A 733 -19.30 24.36 -42.14
C ARG A 733 -19.76 25.03 -40.83
N LEU A 734 -19.90 26.35 -40.87
CA LEU A 734 -20.50 27.13 -39.80
C LEU A 734 -21.93 27.48 -40.19
N GLU A 735 -22.92 27.02 -39.43
CA GLU A 735 -24.34 27.34 -39.59
C GLU A 735 -24.64 28.71 -38.99
N GLU A 736 -24.95 29.68 -39.86
CA GLU A 736 -25.36 31.03 -39.48
C GLU A 736 -26.78 31.02 -38.88
N GLU A 737 -27.14 32.09 -38.17
CA GLU A 737 -28.42 32.16 -37.43
C GLU A 737 -29.64 32.20 -38.35
N ASP A 738 -29.44 32.57 -39.61
CA ASP A 738 -30.47 32.56 -40.67
C ASP A 738 -30.63 31.19 -41.36
N GLY A 739 -29.84 30.18 -40.94
CA GLY A 739 -29.83 28.83 -41.50
C GLY A 739 -28.95 28.65 -42.74
N SER A 740 -28.22 29.69 -43.16
CA SER A 740 -27.21 29.56 -44.21
C SER A 740 -25.90 28.95 -43.67
N TYR A 741 -25.03 28.45 -44.56
CA TYR A 741 -23.78 27.81 -44.17
C TYR A 741 -22.57 28.57 -44.74
N LEU A 742 -21.64 28.96 -43.87
CA LEU A 742 -20.36 29.54 -44.26
C LEU A 742 -19.29 28.47 -44.44
N SER A 743 -18.51 28.61 -45.52
CA SER A 743 -17.32 27.80 -45.76
C SER A 743 -16.13 28.29 -44.92
N PRO A 744 -15.16 27.40 -44.59
CA PRO A 744 -13.99 27.74 -43.79
C PRO A 744 -13.21 28.95 -44.30
N TYR A 745 -13.16 29.18 -45.61
CA TYR A 745 -12.51 30.35 -46.23
C TYR A 745 -12.84 31.70 -45.56
N HIS A 746 -14.06 31.88 -45.05
CA HIS A 746 -14.48 33.15 -44.45
C HIS A 746 -14.03 33.37 -42.99
N PHE A 747 -13.68 32.31 -42.26
CA PHE A 747 -13.48 32.39 -40.81
C PHE A 747 -12.24 31.65 -40.28
N LEU A 748 -11.66 30.73 -41.06
CA LEU A 748 -10.62 29.84 -40.58
C LEU A 748 -9.31 30.59 -40.27
N GLU A 749 -8.98 31.62 -41.06
CA GLU A 749 -7.77 32.43 -40.85
C GLU A 749 -7.77 33.17 -39.51
N GLN A 750 -8.94 33.62 -39.06
CA GLN A 750 -9.13 34.25 -37.77
C GLN A 750 -9.14 33.21 -36.65
N ALA A 751 -9.76 32.03 -36.88
CA ALA A 751 -9.72 30.92 -35.94
C ALA A 751 -8.28 30.46 -35.66
N LYS A 752 -7.44 30.29 -36.69
CA LYS A 752 -6.03 29.84 -36.58
C LYS A 752 -5.18 30.73 -35.67
N LYS A 753 -5.48 32.04 -35.61
CA LYS A 753 -4.77 33.01 -34.75
C LYS A 753 -5.20 32.95 -33.27
N THR A 754 -6.12 32.05 -32.93
CA THR A 754 -6.68 31.88 -31.58
C THR A 754 -6.70 30.40 -31.20
N ARG A 755 -7.00 30.08 -29.93
CA ARG A 755 -7.20 28.68 -29.49
C ARG A 755 -8.55 28.10 -29.91
N LEU A 756 -9.35 28.80 -30.72
CA LEU A 756 -10.66 28.32 -31.17
C LEU A 756 -10.54 27.25 -32.24
N TYR A 757 -9.52 27.31 -33.08
CA TYR A 757 -9.30 26.33 -34.14
C TYR A 757 -9.25 24.90 -33.60
N GLU A 758 -8.50 24.65 -32.52
CA GLU A 758 -8.40 23.35 -31.85
C GLU A 758 -9.79 22.80 -31.41
N LYS A 759 -10.67 23.69 -30.93
CA LYS A 759 -12.03 23.31 -30.53
C LYS A 759 -12.87 22.90 -31.74
N LEU A 760 -12.73 23.61 -32.86
CA LEU A 760 -13.44 23.29 -34.10
C LEU A 760 -13.04 21.89 -34.61
N THR A 761 -11.74 21.58 -34.61
CA THR A 761 -11.23 20.26 -35.01
C THR A 761 -11.82 19.14 -34.16
N LYS A 762 -11.85 19.30 -32.82
CA LYS A 762 -12.43 18.31 -31.91
C LYS A 762 -13.92 18.06 -32.14
N ILE A 763 -14.70 19.13 -32.37
CA ILE A 763 -16.13 19.02 -32.69
C ILE A 763 -16.31 18.21 -33.99
N MET A 764 -15.52 18.51 -35.00
CA MET A 764 -15.58 17.80 -36.28
C MET A 764 -15.23 16.32 -36.14
N ILE A 765 -14.21 15.97 -35.36
CA ILE A 765 -13.86 14.58 -35.05
C ILE A 765 -15.06 13.88 -34.39
N GLN A 766 -15.55 14.43 -33.28
CA GLN A 766 -16.62 13.79 -32.50
C GLN A 766 -17.89 13.57 -33.32
N LYS A 767 -18.38 14.61 -34.03
CA LYS A 767 -19.61 14.51 -34.82
C LYS A 767 -19.48 13.55 -36.00
N SER A 768 -18.32 13.54 -36.65
CA SER A 768 -18.13 12.70 -37.84
C SER A 768 -18.01 11.23 -37.49
N PHE A 769 -17.26 10.90 -36.45
CA PHE A 769 -17.16 9.52 -35.96
C PHE A 769 -18.52 9.01 -35.46
N ALA A 770 -19.24 9.81 -34.65
CA ALA A 770 -20.56 9.43 -34.16
C ALA A 770 -21.52 9.10 -35.31
N TYR A 771 -21.51 9.89 -36.38
CA TYR A 771 -22.42 9.71 -37.51
C TYR A 771 -22.02 8.58 -38.48
N LEU A 772 -20.72 8.40 -38.76
CA LEU A 772 -20.23 7.52 -39.82
C LEU A 772 -19.78 6.13 -39.34
N HIS A 773 -19.62 5.91 -38.03
CA HIS A 773 -19.06 4.66 -37.52
C HIS A 773 -19.90 3.42 -37.87
N ASP A 774 -21.23 3.50 -37.97
CA ASP A 774 -22.09 2.34 -38.27
C ASP A 774 -22.46 2.21 -39.76
N LYS A 775 -22.06 3.19 -40.59
CA LYS A 775 -22.48 3.29 -41.99
C LYS A 775 -21.67 2.42 -42.96
N GLY A 776 -20.63 1.74 -42.49
CA GLY A 776 -19.81 0.83 -43.29
C GLY A 776 -18.96 1.49 -44.38
N VAL A 777 -18.95 2.82 -44.47
CA VAL A 777 -18.14 3.60 -45.42
C VAL A 777 -16.86 4.10 -44.77
N ALA A 778 -15.82 4.32 -45.57
CA ALA A 778 -14.61 4.99 -45.13
C ALA A 778 -14.75 6.51 -45.26
N PHE A 779 -14.05 7.27 -44.42
CA PHE A 779 -14.16 8.72 -44.44
C PHE A 779 -12.85 9.40 -44.08
N SER A 780 -12.67 10.61 -44.59
CA SER A 780 -11.47 11.39 -44.36
C SER A 780 -11.71 12.66 -43.54
N LEU A 781 -10.70 13.02 -42.74
CA LEU A 781 -10.68 14.20 -41.88
C LEU A 781 -9.39 15.00 -42.11
N ASN A 782 -9.56 16.29 -42.36
CA ASN A 782 -8.46 17.23 -42.51
C ASN A 782 -7.84 17.61 -41.16
N LEU A 783 -6.52 17.48 -41.06
CA LEU A 783 -5.73 17.89 -39.91
C LEU A 783 -4.57 18.78 -40.36
N ASN A 784 -4.38 19.90 -39.65
CA ASN A 784 -3.23 20.76 -39.88
C ASN A 784 -2.07 20.39 -38.94
N VAL A 785 -0.90 21.01 -39.12
CA VAL A 785 0.27 20.70 -38.27
C VAL A 785 0.07 21.08 -36.81
N HIS A 786 -0.69 22.14 -36.52
CA HIS A 786 -1.00 22.49 -35.13
C HIS A 786 -1.88 21.45 -34.44
N ASP A 787 -2.80 20.80 -35.16
CA ASP A 787 -3.60 19.69 -34.65
C ASP A 787 -2.73 18.46 -34.35
N ILE A 788 -1.78 18.15 -35.24
CA ILE A 788 -0.82 17.03 -35.09
C ILE A 788 0.08 17.23 -33.87
N LEU A 789 0.54 18.46 -33.65
CA LEU A 789 1.37 18.80 -32.49
C LEU A 789 0.54 18.91 -31.19
N SER A 790 -0.76 19.17 -31.29
CA SER A 790 -1.63 19.30 -30.12
C SER A 790 -1.94 17.95 -29.50
N VAL A 791 -1.38 17.71 -28.31
CA VAL A 791 -1.63 16.49 -27.51
C VAL A 791 -3.13 16.26 -27.30
N SER A 792 -3.88 17.33 -27.03
CA SER A 792 -5.30 17.23 -26.69
C SER A 792 -6.19 16.87 -27.90
N VAL A 793 -5.81 17.26 -29.12
CA VAL A 793 -6.53 16.88 -30.35
C VAL A 793 -6.21 15.43 -30.70
N LYS A 794 -4.93 15.03 -30.59
CA LYS A 794 -4.51 13.64 -30.78
C LYS A 794 -5.24 12.68 -29.85
N GLU A 795 -5.31 13.00 -28.56
CA GLU A 795 -6.08 12.19 -27.59
C GLU A 795 -7.55 12.09 -27.98
N CYS A 796 -8.19 13.22 -28.33
CA CYS A 796 -9.59 13.21 -28.79
C CYS A 796 -9.81 12.33 -30.03
N LEU A 797 -8.87 12.35 -30.97
CA LEU A 797 -8.92 11.52 -32.18
C LEU A 797 -8.73 10.04 -31.85
N TYR A 798 -7.69 9.70 -31.09
CA TYR A 798 -7.36 8.32 -30.73
C TYR A 798 -8.45 7.68 -29.88
N ASP A 799 -9.04 8.45 -28.97
CA ASP A 799 -10.16 7.98 -28.16
C ASP A 799 -11.41 7.77 -29.03
N ALA A 800 -11.73 8.68 -29.94
CA ALA A 800 -12.84 8.47 -30.88
C ALA A 800 -12.63 7.19 -31.72
N ILE A 801 -11.42 6.96 -32.22
CA ILE A 801 -11.08 5.74 -32.97
C ILE A 801 -11.29 4.48 -32.12
N ARG A 802 -10.80 4.49 -30.88
CA ARG A 802 -10.93 3.34 -29.96
C ARG A 802 -12.37 3.09 -29.53
N THR A 803 -13.12 4.14 -29.22
CA THR A 803 -14.52 4.05 -28.77
C THR A 803 -15.42 3.52 -29.87
N TYR A 804 -15.28 4.00 -31.11
CA TYR A 804 -16.15 3.60 -32.21
C TYR A 804 -15.59 2.41 -33.02
N GLY A 805 -14.34 2.01 -32.79
CA GLY A 805 -13.72 0.83 -33.40
C GLY A 805 -13.62 0.87 -34.93
N CYS A 806 -13.56 2.07 -35.52
CA CYS A 806 -13.63 2.27 -36.98
C CYS A 806 -12.33 2.79 -37.61
N GLY A 807 -11.19 2.64 -36.92
CA GLY A 807 -9.90 3.18 -37.35
C GLY A 807 -9.50 2.76 -38.77
N ASP A 808 -9.77 1.52 -39.16
CA ASP A 808 -9.49 0.95 -40.49
C ASP A 808 -10.21 1.66 -41.66
N ARG A 809 -11.27 2.41 -41.34
CA ARG A 809 -12.08 3.21 -42.26
C ARG A 809 -11.80 4.71 -42.18
N VAL A 810 -10.99 5.15 -41.24
CA VAL A 810 -10.61 6.56 -41.10
C VAL A 810 -9.38 6.86 -41.92
N ILE A 811 -9.44 7.93 -42.69
CA ILE A 811 -8.33 8.49 -43.46
C ILE A 811 -8.02 9.87 -42.88
N LEU A 812 -6.76 10.12 -42.53
CA LEU A 812 -6.34 11.44 -42.04
C LEU A 812 -5.62 12.17 -43.17
N GLU A 813 -6.11 13.34 -43.51
CA GLU A 813 -5.61 14.19 -44.60
C GLU A 813 -4.72 15.30 -44.02
N ILE A 814 -3.51 15.43 -44.57
CA ILE A 814 -2.50 16.40 -44.14
C ILE A 814 -2.02 17.17 -45.36
N VAL A 815 -2.11 18.50 -45.30
CA VAL A 815 -1.70 19.39 -46.40
C VAL A 815 -0.19 19.32 -46.65
N GLU A 816 0.23 19.18 -47.92
CA GLU A 816 1.63 19.04 -48.33
C GLU A 816 2.54 20.15 -47.77
N SER A 817 2.12 21.40 -47.91
CA SER A 817 2.96 22.59 -47.65
C SER A 817 3.31 22.82 -46.18
N GLU A 818 2.54 22.25 -45.24
CA GLU A 818 2.77 22.46 -43.81
C GLU A 818 3.76 21.42 -43.22
N GLY A 819 4.04 20.30 -43.89
CA GLY A 819 4.75 19.16 -43.29
C GLY A 819 6.29 19.20 -43.32
N ILE A 820 6.90 20.12 -44.06
CA ILE A 820 8.36 20.04 -44.36
C ILE A 820 9.22 20.38 -43.13
N ASP A 821 8.78 21.30 -42.27
CA ASP A 821 9.59 21.80 -41.16
C ASP A 821 9.59 20.89 -39.91
N ASN A 822 8.58 20.02 -39.75
CA ASN A 822 8.38 19.18 -38.53
C ASN A 822 8.29 17.67 -38.86
N PHE A 823 9.26 17.17 -39.65
CA PHE A 823 9.24 15.80 -40.18
C PHE A 823 9.20 14.70 -39.12
N GLU A 824 9.93 14.85 -38.01
CA GLU A 824 10.04 13.80 -36.99
C GLU A 824 8.73 13.62 -36.22
N GLU A 825 8.11 14.71 -35.80
CA GLU A 825 6.82 14.71 -35.11
C GLU A 825 5.69 14.19 -36.02
N MET A 826 5.70 14.58 -37.29
CA MET A 826 4.74 14.09 -38.27
C MET A 826 4.91 12.59 -38.53
N SER A 827 6.15 12.11 -38.67
CA SER A 827 6.44 10.68 -38.82
C SER A 827 5.99 9.87 -37.60
N PHE A 828 6.19 10.39 -36.39
CA PHE A 828 5.72 9.76 -35.16
C PHE A 828 4.19 9.68 -35.11
N PHE A 829 3.49 10.79 -35.39
CA PHE A 829 2.02 10.81 -35.46
C PHE A 829 1.47 9.83 -36.50
N ILE A 830 2.05 9.77 -37.69
CA ILE A 830 1.65 8.84 -38.75
C ILE A 830 1.80 7.40 -38.27
N GLN A 831 2.88 7.06 -37.57
CA GLN A 831 3.08 5.71 -37.02
C GLN A 831 2.04 5.36 -35.96
N GLU A 832 1.73 6.28 -35.06
CA GLU A 832 0.70 6.07 -34.02
C GLU A 832 -0.69 5.90 -34.64
N ALA A 833 -1.09 6.79 -35.55
CA ALA A 833 -2.39 6.72 -36.23
C ALA A 833 -2.53 5.41 -37.03
N LYS A 834 -1.48 4.98 -37.73
CA LYS A 834 -1.46 3.69 -38.44
C LYS A 834 -1.53 2.49 -37.51
N ALA A 835 -0.90 2.55 -36.34
CA ALA A 835 -1.00 1.48 -35.33
C ALA A 835 -2.45 1.30 -34.83
N LEU A 836 -3.26 2.37 -34.87
CA LEU A 836 -4.70 2.34 -34.59
C LEU A 836 -5.56 1.94 -35.81
N GLY A 837 -4.93 1.60 -36.93
CA GLY A 837 -5.58 1.14 -38.16
C GLY A 837 -5.90 2.23 -39.17
N CYS A 838 -5.69 3.50 -38.83
CA CYS A 838 -5.98 4.61 -39.75
C CYS A 838 -5.08 4.61 -40.97
N ARG A 839 -5.59 5.21 -42.04
CA ARG A 839 -4.82 5.46 -43.26
C ARG A 839 -4.46 6.93 -43.36
N ILE A 840 -3.36 7.23 -44.02
CA ILE A 840 -2.85 8.59 -44.17
C ILE A 840 -2.90 9.01 -45.63
N ALA A 841 -3.43 10.21 -45.85
CA ALA A 841 -3.49 10.88 -47.13
C ALA A 841 -2.70 12.20 -47.06
N ILE A 842 -1.95 12.50 -48.12
CA ILE A 842 -1.38 13.84 -48.32
C ILE A 842 -2.30 14.62 -49.25
N ASP A 843 -2.69 15.80 -48.79
CA ASP A 843 -3.66 16.69 -49.45
C ASP A 843 -2.99 17.85 -50.18
N ASP A 844 -3.69 18.43 -51.15
CA ASP A 844 -3.24 19.51 -52.05
C ASP A 844 -1.91 19.22 -52.78
N PHE A 845 -1.64 17.94 -53.12
CA PHE A 845 -0.34 17.55 -53.67
C PHE A 845 -0.11 18.13 -55.07
N GLY A 846 1.03 18.84 -55.23
CA GLY A 846 1.51 19.35 -56.52
C GLY A 846 1.32 20.86 -56.74
N THR A 847 0.78 21.59 -55.76
CA THR A 847 0.62 23.07 -55.80
C THR A 847 1.90 23.84 -55.42
N GLY A 848 2.91 23.16 -54.87
CA GLY A 848 4.20 23.71 -54.45
C GLY A 848 5.42 22.92 -54.96
N TYR A 849 6.60 23.14 -54.36
CA TYR A 849 7.79 22.34 -54.66
C TYR A 849 7.65 20.93 -54.05
N SER A 850 7.06 20.00 -54.79
CA SER A 850 6.84 18.64 -54.30
C SER A 850 8.14 17.89 -54.06
N ASN A 851 8.46 17.66 -52.80
CA ASN A 851 9.65 16.93 -52.38
C ASN A 851 9.38 15.42 -52.38
N PHE A 852 9.47 14.78 -53.55
CA PHE A 852 9.29 13.32 -53.69
C PHE A 852 10.17 12.50 -52.72
N SER A 853 11.35 13.01 -52.36
CA SER A 853 12.25 12.34 -51.40
C SER A 853 11.70 12.35 -49.97
N TYR A 854 10.99 13.42 -49.61
CA TYR A 854 10.29 13.54 -48.33
C TYR A 854 9.12 12.55 -48.27
N LEU A 855 8.28 12.53 -49.31
CA LEU A 855 7.15 11.60 -49.39
C LEU A 855 7.55 10.13 -49.44
N ALA A 856 8.65 9.79 -50.10
CA ALA A 856 9.15 8.41 -50.13
C ALA A 856 9.52 7.88 -48.74
N ARG A 857 9.79 8.77 -47.77
CA ARG A 857 10.14 8.40 -46.39
C ARG A 857 8.92 8.33 -45.47
N LEU A 858 7.81 9.00 -45.81
CA LEU A 858 6.57 8.90 -45.06
C LEU A 858 5.80 7.66 -45.51
N LYS A 859 5.35 6.85 -44.55
CA LYS A 859 4.53 5.68 -44.82
C LYS A 859 3.08 6.10 -45.05
N ILE A 860 2.77 6.74 -46.16
CA ILE A 860 1.41 7.17 -46.51
C ILE A 860 0.64 6.07 -47.28
N ASP A 861 -0.67 6.25 -47.45
CA ASP A 861 -1.54 5.32 -48.20
C ASP A 861 -2.15 5.97 -49.43
N TYR A 862 -2.46 7.27 -49.34
CA TYR A 862 -3.09 8.04 -50.40
C TYR A 862 -2.34 9.33 -50.73
N ILE A 863 -2.40 9.73 -51.99
CA ILE A 863 -2.05 11.07 -52.45
C ILE A 863 -3.31 11.68 -53.09
N LYS A 864 -3.72 12.85 -52.62
CA LYS A 864 -4.80 13.64 -53.23
C LYS A 864 -4.16 14.71 -54.11
N ILE A 865 -4.41 14.63 -55.41
CA ILE A 865 -3.88 15.58 -56.40
C ILE A 865 -4.79 16.80 -56.42
N ASP A 866 -4.20 17.96 -56.16
CA ASP A 866 -4.92 19.23 -56.08
C ASP A 866 -5.72 19.54 -57.35
N GLY A 867 -6.89 20.13 -57.14
CA GLY A 867 -7.81 20.46 -58.22
C GLY A 867 -7.23 21.35 -59.31
N SER A 868 -6.28 22.24 -59.01
CA SER A 868 -5.67 23.12 -60.02
C SER A 868 -4.89 22.35 -61.11
N LEU A 869 -4.36 21.17 -60.78
CA LEU A 869 -3.70 20.28 -61.73
C LEU A 869 -4.68 19.39 -62.49
N ILE A 870 -5.81 19.05 -61.87
CA ILE A 870 -6.85 18.21 -62.48
C ILE A 870 -7.76 19.00 -63.41
N GLN A 871 -8.07 20.25 -63.07
CA GLN A 871 -8.85 21.14 -63.91
C GLN A 871 -8.18 21.29 -65.27
N GLU A 872 -8.95 21.07 -66.34
CA GLU A 872 -8.51 21.18 -67.74
C GLU A 872 -7.48 20.13 -68.19
N ILE A 873 -7.24 19.05 -67.42
CA ILE A 873 -6.33 17.96 -67.81
C ILE A 873 -6.70 17.27 -69.13
N ASP A 874 -7.97 17.37 -69.55
CA ASP A 874 -8.45 16.86 -70.83
C ASP A 874 -8.03 17.73 -72.03
N THR A 875 -7.61 18.97 -71.77
CA THR A 875 -7.24 19.97 -72.80
C THR A 875 -5.81 20.47 -72.70
N ASP A 876 -5.20 20.48 -71.50
CA ASP A 876 -3.83 20.91 -71.28
C ASP A 876 -2.88 19.70 -71.19
N PRO A 877 -2.04 19.47 -72.22
CA PRO A 877 -1.12 18.35 -72.24
C PRO A 877 -0.02 18.47 -71.17
N THR A 878 0.28 19.67 -70.67
CA THR A 878 1.27 19.88 -69.61
C THR A 878 0.71 19.40 -68.28
N LYS A 879 -0.54 19.77 -67.96
CA LYS A 879 -1.24 19.25 -66.78
C LYS A 879 -1.39 17.73 -66.85
N GLU A 880 -1.75 17.19 -68.02
CA GLU A 880 -1.79 15.75 -68.24
C GLU A 880 -0.44 15.08 -67.92
N MET A 881 0.66 15.59 -68.49
CA MET A 881 1.99 15.01 -68.27
C MET A 881 2.45 15.09 -66.81
N THR A 882 2.16 16.21 -66.13
CA THR A 882 2.46 16.37 -64.70
C THR A 882 1.67 15.35 -63.86
N VAL A 883 0.36 15.24 -64.09
CA VAL A 883 -0.49 14.27 -63.39
C VAL A 883 -0.06 12.84 -63.71
N GLU A 884 0.26 12.50 -64.96
CA GLU A 884 0.79 11.19 -65.36
C GLU A 884 2.08 10.85 -64.59
N THR A 885 2.97 11.84 -64.42
CA THR A 885 4.21 11.66 -63.65
C THR A 885 3.92 11.39 -62.17
N ILE A 886 3.01 12.15 -61.57
CA ILE A 886 2.56 11.95 -60.17
C ILE A 886 1.94 10.57 -60.02
N VAL A 887 1.08 10.17 -60.95
CA VAL A 887 0.43 8.86 -60.95
C VAL A 887 1.45 7.73 -61.02
N SER A 888 2.40 7.81 -61.96
CA SER A 888 3.47 6.81 -62.08
C SER A 888 4.31 6.72 -60.81
N PHE A 889 4.63 7.85 -60.17
CA PHE A 889 5.37 7.87 -58.91
C PHE A 889 4.58 7.18 -57.79
N ALA A 890 3.33 7.59 -57.59
CA ALA A 890 2.47 7.09 -56.52
C ALA A 890 2.29 5.56 -56.64
N HIS A 891 1.97 5.05 -57.84
CA HIS A 891 1.82 3.61 -58.06
C HIS A 891 3.11 2.82 -57.85
N LYS A 892 4.27 3.36 -58.24
CA LYS A 892 5.58 2.72 -57.98
C LYS A 892 5.88 2.63 -56.48
N MET A 893 5.43 3.61 -55.70
CA MET A 893 5.55 3.59 -54.23
C MET A 893 4.44 2.77 -53.56
N GLY A 894 3.45 2.31 -54.32
CA GLY A 894 2.30 1.56 -53.82
C GLY A 894 1.20 2.41 -53.19
N TYR A 895 1.20 3.72 -53.42
CA TYR A 895 0.17 4.64 -52.95
C TYR A 895 -1.01 4.67 -53.90
N LYS A 896 -2.22 4.84 -53.35
CA LYS A 896 -3.44 5.05 -54.13
C LYS A 896 -3.67 6.54 -54.35
N ILE A 897 -4.35 6.89 -55.43
CA ILE A 897 -4.47 8.28 -55.85
C ILE A 897 -5.93 8.72 -55.83
N VAL A 898 -6.17 9.92 -55.31
CA VAL A 898 -7.45 10.62 -55.42
C VAL A 898 -7.24 11.88 -56.25
N ALA A 899 -7.99 12.09 -57.32
CA ALA A 899 -7.98 13.33 -58.08
C ALA A 899 -9.14 14.23 -57.63
N GLU A 900 -8.85 15.48 -57.30
CA GLU A 900 -9.86 16.42 -56.82
C GLU A 900 -10.45 17.32 -57.91
N PHE A 901 -11.53 18.03 -57.57
CA PHE A 901 -12.23 18.97 -58.44
C PHE A 901 -12.70 18.39 -59.79
N VAL A 902 -13.07 17.11 -59.83
CA VAL A 902 -13.62 16.47 -61.03
C VAL A 902 -15.06 16.91 -61.26
N ASP A 903 -15.28 17.78 -62.26
CA ASP A 903 -16.57 18.41 -62.55
C ASP A 903 -17.16 18.03 -63.93
N LYS A 904 -16.38 17.40 -64.82
CA LYS A 904 -16.78 17.04 -66.19
C LYS A 904 -16.49 15.58 -66.53
N GLU A 905 -17.34 14.94 -67.34
CA GLU A 905 -17.12 13.56 -67.78
C GLU A 905 -15.85 13.40 -68.64
N THR A 906 -15.43 14.44 -69.37
CA THR A 906 -14.21 14.42 -70.19
C THR A 906 -12.95 14.31 -69.33
N VAL A 907 -12.88 15.10 -68.25
CA VAL A 907 -11.83 15.03 -67.22
C VAL A 907 -11.82 13.64 -66.58
N GLN A 908 -12.99 13.13 -66.18
CA GLN A 908 -13.10 11.79 -65.61
C GLN A 908 -12.56 10.70 -66.56
N ALA A 909 -12.97 10.73 -67.84
CA ALA A 909 -12.52 9.75 -68.82
C ALA A 909 -10.99 9.78 -69.02
N LYS A 910 -10.36 10.95 -68.85
CA LYS A 910 -8.90 11.10 -68.87
C LYS A 910 -8.26 10.45 -67.65
N LEU A 911 -8.76 10.74 -66.45
CA LEU A 911 -8.25 10.19 -65.19
C LEU A 911 -8.34 8.66 -65.16
N GLU A 912 -9.41 8.08 -65.70
CA GLU A 912 -9.56 6.62 -65.82
C GLU A 912 -8.51 6.01 -66.75
N ARG A 913 -8.15 6.67 -67.86
CA ARG A 913 -7.08 6.21 -68.76
C ARG A 913 -5.71 6.29 -68.11
N LEU A 914 -5.49 7.30 -67.27
CA LEU A 914 -4.28 7.43 -66.48
C LEU A 914 -4.23 6.43 -65.30
N ASN A 915 -5.28 5.63 -65.09
CA ASN A 915 -5.42 4.67 -63.99
C ASN A 915 -5.46 5.32 -62.59
N VAL A 916 -6.03 6.53 -62.48
CA VAL A 916 -6.27 7.14 -61.17
C VAL A 916 -7.31 6.32 -60.41
N ASP A 917 -7.02 5.98 -59.16
CA ASP A 917 -7.84 5.05 -58.36
C ASP A 917 -9.19 5.63 -57.93
N PHE A 918 -9.20 6.91 -57.52
CA PHE A 918 -10.40 7.60 -57.02
C PHE A 918 -10.55 9.00 -57.59
N SER A 919 -11.79 9.46 -57.75
CA SER A 919 -12.13 10.81 -58.20
C SER A 919 -13.07 11.49 -57.22
N GLN A 920 -12.84 12.78 -56.96
CA GLN A 920 -13.66 13.59 -56.09
C GLN A 920 -14.01 14.91 -56.78
N GLY A 921 -15.29 15.28 -56.76
CA GLY A 921 -15.75 16.54 -57.32
C GLY A 921 -17.25 16.57 -57.58
N TYR A 922 -17.74 17.72 -58.04
CA TYR A 922 -19.17 17.99 -58.18
C TYR A 922 -19.86 17.17 -59.26
N LEU A 923 -19.10 16.52 -60.16
CA LEU A 923 -19.65 15.56 -61.10
C LEU A 923 -20.34 14.39 -60.38
N PHE A 924 -19.77 13.96 -59.26
CA PHE A 924 -20.24 12.78 -58.51
C PHE A 924 -21.03 13.16 -57.27
N SER A 925 -20.51 14.11 -56.49
CA SER A 925 -21.10 14.48 -55.21
C SER A 925 -20.71 15.90 -54.83
N LYS A 926 -21.71 16.72 -54.48
CA LYS A 926 -21.51 18.00 -53.80
C LYS A 926 -21.50 17.76 -52.28
N PRO A 927 -20.80 18.60 -51.49
CA PRO A 927 -20.85 18.51 -50.05
C PRO A 927 -22.28 18.66 -49.52
N HIS A 928 -22.78 17.67 -48.78
CA HIS A 928 -24.12 17.67 -48.19
C HIS A 928 -24.11 17.15 -46.74
N ARG A 929 -25.14 17.46 -45.95
CA ARG A 929 -25.19 17.10 -44.51
C ARG A 929 -25.39 15.60 -44.23
N VAL A 930 -25.83 14.84 -45.23
CA VAL A 930 -26.19 13.43 -45.12
C VAL A 930 -25.50 12.70 -46.27
N ILE A 931 -24.94 11.52 -45.99
CA ILE A 931 -24.33 10.68 -47.01
C ILE A 931 -25.41 9.94 -47.80
N GLU A 932 -25.15 9.72 -49.09
CA GLU A 932 -25.98 8.88 -49.95
C GLU A 932 -25.37 7.46 -49.96
N LEU A 933 -26.03 6.50 -49.31
CA LEU A 933 -25.52 5.13 -49.19
C LEU A 933 -25.80 4.27 -50.42
#